data_AF-A0A3M1PGT6-F1
#
_entry.id   AF-A0A3M1PGT6-F1
#
_cell.length_a   1.000
_cell.length_b   1.000
_cell.length_c   1.000
_cell.angle_alpha   90.00
_cell.angle_beta   90.00
_cell.angle_gamma   90.00
#
_symmetry.space_group_name_H-M   'P 1'
#
loop_
_entity.id
_entity.type
_entity.pdbx_description
1 polymer ?
#
loop_
_entity_poly.entity_id
_entity_poly.type
_entity_poly.pdbx_seq_one_letter_code
_entity_poly.pdbx_strand_id
1 'polypeptide(L)'
;MFCSHIWVAWSLSHVSQSLSGKSLVRSTNRKREEVQMRTKSYVLMVALVVLAWLCLPQTSGAQSTYVGTETCNNCHGKEANFAGNQWATWRLTRHNMKWRDPDEGFGVVAHDDFANGLDLSTDPDFAQFGADAPVLGFDPTAPTDSTDGKSGYRVTIAGTTYEVNWTLGGTGVWKQRYMTQIGNSIYILPIQFNEKTQDWVPYHPATWYDSNNQARAEIPKADSYERRCVGCHSVNPVVSFDETTGEWTAQVTERNIGCEACHGPGSEHAMTTDKTKIINPEDDLTDKDRKLEVCGECHGRGSSTATIGGKNLGFPYSDTEGAFQPGKVLADFYTQTTSSSNFWPNVEPYGRNSKSHHQQYLDFLTSAHYSNPFEEIQCWTCHDPHGNTTGEFLLRDKLVEDGVEIATDNDNNTLCLACHAEFEPFELISKEMVANPTGANLDTIKAVVEAHTKHSYDPTGSGASRCSKCHDPKVAKSAIEYDIHSHSFWVLSPEQTLAYQSEGGVPNSCAVSCHRKSDFPNFGMDLSADVLKVWTEPTDVALADTLKRFFGTGGYWWDLDPSGNMGEPVNVARVTDMPVIDGDDSDPAWANAQETMLANGATMKAVNNEEKIAILVKWNDPTMSMTRGGSWQWQNGAWVKTNATEEGGANEDRFTIMWNINVSEFDKRGCATKCHGQQGNATAAYLDKPGEYADMWHMKASRALPAISSSQSGTLTFSVDDPTDPHQVTSGTIILNGFADDKVVAARLDKNYPFDPEDGGRHGDAGQAMFRHNRNADKTAPMYIETQPANFIDAMVIYQSEIDAGEAVDVSTLSADQIDAIWAIYDSLHAVVPERIMQDPLGSRGDVREAARWKDGVWTAEYERALVTNNPDDVQFDDLTKGYLFGTAIMDNAGGDNHKLDARLNELRFDQFVAVEDQRGDQLPSTYVLLQNYPNPFNPETRIRFSIKQKGLVSLKVYNMLGQEVKTLVYQTLRPGNYEIPFDGSQLSSGIYLYRLKVNGFTKVRKMVLAK
;
A
#
# COMPACT_ATOMS: atom_id res chain seq x y z
N MET A 1 15.13 33.58 50.89
CA MET A 1 15.66 33.22 52.23
C MET A 1 17.06 32.64 52.03
N PHE A 2 18.06 33.22 52.71
CA PHE A 2 19.44 32.76 52.93
C PHE A 2 20.10 31.73 51.99
N CYS A 3 21.12 32.17 51.24
CA CYS A 3 22.49 31.76 51.57
C CYS A 3 23.52 32.73 50.97
N SER A 4 24.41 33.16 51.84
CA SER A 4 25.56 34.01 51.60
C SER A 4 26.78 33.28 52.16
N HIS A 5 27.88 33.23 51.40
CA HIS A 5 29.30 33.41 51.82
C HIS A 5 30.30 32.62 50.96
N ILE A 6 31.26 33.37 50.38
CA ILE A 6 32.73 33.22 50.44
C ILE A 6 33.28 31.83 50.05
N TRP A 7 34.14 31.68 49.02
CA TRP A 7 35.60 31.78 49.16
C TRP A 7 36.32 32.07 47.82
N VAL A 8 37.16 33.11 47.87
CA VAL A 8 38.33 33.34 47.01
C VAL A 8 39.54 32.75 47.75
N ALA A 9 40.25 31.78 47.15
CA ALA A 9 41.70 31.51 47.27
C ALA A 9 42.03 30.02 46.98
N TRP A 10 43.20 29.79 46.36
CA TRP A 10 43.81 28.52 45.88
C TRP A 10 43.27 28.05 44.52
N SER A 11 44.04 28.02 43.41
CA SER A 11 45.43 27.59 43.28
C SER A 11 46.14 28.29 42.09
N LEU A 12 47.10 29.15 42.43
CA LEU A 12 48.24 29.49 41.58
C LEU A 12 49.40 28.60 42.03
N SER A 13 49.35 27.32 41.68
CA SER A 13 50.50 26.41 41.71
C SER A 13 50.11 25.13 40.98
N HIS A 14 51.01 24.63 40.13
CA HIS A 14 50.91 23.43 39.28
C HIS A 14 50.33 23.63 37.87
N VAL A 15 51.05 24.37 37.02
CA VAL A 15 51.62 23.79 35.77
C VAL A 15 52.90 24.58 35.44
N SER A 16 53.98 24.27 36.16
CA SER A 16 55.35 24.57 35.75
C SER A 16 56.16 23.28 35.84
N GLN A 17 55.96 22.36 34.90
CA GLN A 17 56.91 21.30 34.53
C GLN A 17 56.30 20.41 33.43
N SER A 18 56.65 20.67 32.17
CA SER A 18 57.10 19.66 31.19
C SER A 18 57.22 20.26 29.78
N LEU A 19 58.17 21.18 29.57
CA LEU A 19 58.67 21.46 28.23
C LEU A 19 60.20 21.56 28.30
N SER A 20 60.85 20.40 28.40
CA SER A 20 62.27 20.24 28.11
C SER A 20 62.42 19.55 26.76
N GLY A 21 62.77 20.31 25.71
CA GLY A 21 62.94 19.76 24.36
C GLY A 21 63.27 20.81 23.30
N LYS A 22 64.48 21.35 23.39
CA LYS A 22 65.35 22.04 22.40
C LYS A 22 64.78 22.56 21.04
N SER A 23 65.25 23.78 20.72
CA SER A 23 65.62 24.37 19.40
C SER A 23 64.64 25.40 18.80
N LEU A 24 64.80 26.71 19.10
CA LEU A 24 65.51 27.76 18.32
C LEU A 24 64.81 28.19 17.00
N VAL A 25 64.23 29.40 16.93
CA VAL A 25 64.81 30.65 16.36
C VAL A 25 63.76 31.80 16.25
N ARG A 26 64.14 32.98 16.79
CA ARG A 26 63.76 34.41 16.52
C ARG A 26 62.35 34.81 16.03
N SER A 27 61.69 35.71 16.78
CA SER A 27 61.49 37.13 16.34
C SER A 27 60.85 38.06 17.40
N THR A 28 61.57 39.16 17.67
CA THR A 28 61.18 40.56 17.96
C THR A 28 60.06 40.97 18.94
N ASN A 29 60.52 41.59 20.04
CA ASN A 29 60.06 42.71 20.89
C ASN A 29 58.77 43.55 20.63
N ARG A 30 57.83 43.21 19.74
CA ARG A 30 56.62 44.06 19.51
C ARG A 30 55.41 43.73 20.41
N LYS A 31 55.45 42.64 21.17
CA LYS A 31 54.29 42.12 21.95
C LYS A 31 54.20 42.58 23.41
N ARG A 32 55.12 43.41 23.93
CA ARG A 32 55.08 43.87 25.33
C ARG A 32 54.30 45.18 25.57
N GLU A 33 54.09 46.01 24.56
CA GLU A 33 53.37 47.30 24.71
C GLU A 33 51.86 47.19 24.44
N GLU A 34 51.41 46.25 23.61
CA GLU A 34 49.97 46.05 23.34
C GLU A 34 49.20 45.41 24.51
N VAL A 35 49.88 44.64 25.37
CA VAL A 35 49.25 43.96 26.52
C VAL A 35 48.96 44.93 27.68
N GLN A 36 49.70 46.04 27.80
CA GLN A 36 49.47 47.05 28.84
C GLN A 36 48.38 48.08 28.50
N MET A 37 48.06 48.30 27.22
CA MET A 37 46.95 49.19 26.81
C MET A 37 45.58 48.50 26.87
N ARG A 38 45.50 47.18 26.65
CA ARG A 38 44.23 46.43 26.70
C ARG A 38 43.69 46.22 28.12
N THR A 39 44.54 46.21 29.14
CA THR A 39 44.12 46.04 30.55
C THR A 39 43.52 47.31 31.16
N LYS A 40 43.93 48.51 30.72
CA LYS A 40 43.37 49.78 31.23
C LYS A 40 42.00 50.12 30.62
N SER A 41 41.75 49.71 29.38
CA SER A 41 40.47 49.95 28.68
C SER A 41 39.35 49.06 29.22
N TYR A 42 39.66 47.82 29.64
CA TYR A 42 38.70 46.91 30.26
C TYR A 42 38.22 47.37 31.64
N VAL A 43 39.10 47.95 32.46
CA VAL A 43 38.73 48.43 33.81
C VAL A 43 37.84 49.68 33.74
N LEU A 44 38.01 50.53 32.72
CA LEU A 44 37.18 51.72 32.52
C LEU A 44 35.78 51.37 31.96
N MET A 45 35.70 50.36 31.08
CA MET A 45 34.42 49.87 30.53
C MET A 45 33.57 49.18 31.61
N VAL A 46 34.19 48.36 32.47
CA VAL A 46 33.47 47.70 33.57
C VAL A 46 32.98 48.71 34.62
N ALA A 47 33.74 49.78 34.89
CA ALA A 47 33.29 50.83 35.81
C ALA A 47 32.10 51.64 35.27
N LEU A 48 32.04 51.90 33.96
CA LEU A 48 30.92 52.61 33.31
C LEU A 48 29.64 51.75 33.23
N VAL A 49 29.78 50.43 33.03
CA VAL A 49 28.64 49.49 33.04
C VAL A 49 28.06 49.33 34.45
N VAL A 50 28.90 49.32 35.49
CA VAL A 50 28.45 49.23 36.90
C VAL A 50 27.77 50.52 37.38
N LEU A 51 28.21 51.69 36.92
CA LEU A 51 27.57 52.97 37.23
C LEU A 51 26.23 53.19 36.49
N ALA A 52 26.09 52.65 35.27
CA ALA A 52 24.81 52.64 34.55
C ALA A 52 23.77 51.70 35.19
N TRP A 53 24.22 50.60 35.80
CA TRP A 53 23.37 49.62 36.51
C TRP A 53 22.78 50.15 37.82
N LEU A 54 23.45 51.10 38.50
CA LEU A 54 23.02 51.64 39.79
C LEU A 54 21.98 52.77 39.70
N CYS A 55 21.61 53.22 38.49
CA CYS A 55 20.69 54.35 38.27
C CYS A 55 19.41 54.01 37.49
N LEU A 56 19.12 52.73 37.21
CA LEU A 56 17.85 52.35 36.61
C LEU A 56 16.77 52.20 37.70
N PRO A 57 15.65 52.93 37.62
CA PRO A 57 14.53 52.69 38.52
C PRO A 57 14.02 51.27 38.28
N GLN A 58 13.92 50.47 39.34
CA GLN A 58 13.25 49.16 39.29
C GLN A 58 11.76 49.39 39.03
N THR A 59 11.39 49.44 37.75
CA THR A 59 10.00 49.32 37.32
C THR A 59 9.64 47.83 37.29
N SER A 60 8.81 47.43 38.24
CA SER A 60 8.01 46.21 38.12
C SER A 60 7.12 46.32 36.87
N GLY A 61 7.32 45.41 35.91
CA GLY A 61 6.45 45.27 34.73
C GLY A 61 7.11 45.46 33.35
N ALA A 62 8.40 45.15 33.16
CA ALA A 62 8.95 45.04 31.80
C ALA A 62 8.53 43.70 31.16
N GLN A 63 7.93 43.75 29.97
CA GLN A 63 7.55 42.57 29.17
C GLN A 63 8.81 41.88 28.64
N SER A 64 8.87 40.54 28.68
CA SER A 64 10.01 39.79 28.14
C SER A 64 10.23 40.13 26.66
N THR A 65 11.47 40.40 26.27
CA THR A 65 11.92 40.66 24.90
C THR A 65 12.72 39.49 24.31
N TYR A 66 12.91 39.51 22.99
CA TYR A 66 13.76 38.57 22.26
C TYR A 66 15.24 38.94 22.42
N VAL A 67 16.11 37.95 22.60
CA VAL A 67 17.56 38.11 22.85
C VAL A 67 18.46 37.35 21.87
N GLY A 68 17.87 36.59 20.94
CA GLY A 68 18.57 35.82 19.92
C GLY A 68 19.22 34.54 20.46
N THR A 69 19.38 33.57 19.58
CA THR A 69 19.80 32.20 19.93
C THR A 69 21.24 32.11 20.44
N GLU A 70 22.11 33.06 20.09
CA GLU A 70 23.46 33.14 20.67
C GLU A 70 23.46 33.38 22.18
N THR A 71 22.41 34.01 22.72
CA THR A 71 22.25 34.16 24.17
C THR A 71 22.03 32.79 24.84
N CYS A 72 21.25 31.91 24.19
CA CYS A 72 20.92 30.56 24.68
C CYS A 72 22.15 29.65 24.74
N ASN A 73 23.09 29.80 23.79
CA ASN A 73 24.37 29.07 23.73
C ASN A 73 25.16 29.12 25.05
N ASN A 74 25.08 30.24 25.78
CA ASN A 74 25.83 30.41 27.03
C ASN A 74 25.48 29.40 28.12
N CYS A 75 24.27 28.83 28.07
CA CYS A 75 23.78 27.85 29.04
C CYS A 75 23.50 26.50 28.39
N HIS A 76 22.86 26.48 27.22
CA HIS A 76 22.45 25.28 26.50
C HIS A 76 23.52 24.74 25.54
N GLY A 77 24.61 25.50 25.35
CA GLY A 77 25.76 25.15 24.49
C GLY A 77 26.95 24.51 25.20
N LYS A 78 26.86 24.26 26.52
CA LYS A 78 28.00 23.81 27.36
C LYS A 78 27.96 22.34 27.77
N GLU A 79 27.00 21.55 27.29
CA GLU A 79 26.98 20.12 27.60
C GLU A 79 28.23 19.43 27.02
N ALA A 80 28.87 18.57 27.83
CA ALA A 80 30.13 17.91 27.48
C ALA A 80 29.99 16.91 26.32
N ASN A 81 28.77 16.43 26.06
CA ASN A 81 28.45 15.51 24.97
C ASN A 81 27.66 16.26 23.89
N PHE A 82 28.15 16.19 22.65
CA PHE A 82 27.56 16.87 21.49
C PHE A 82 26.06 16.54 21.30
N ALA A 83 25.67 15.28 21.53
CA ALA A 83 24.29 14.80 21.33
C ALA A 83 23.27 15.24 22.41
N GLY A 84 23.70 15.79 23.55
CA GLY A 84 22.80 16.40 24.55
C GLY A 84 22.68 17.92 24.40
N ASN A 85 23.57 18.50 23.60
CA ASN A 85 23.70 19.93 23.44
C ASN A 85 22.71 20.47 22.40
N GLN A 86 21.52 20.83 22.88
CA GLN A 86 20.41 21.34 22.06
C GLN A 86 20.82 22.47 21.11
N TRP A 87 21.70 23.38 21.54
CA TRP A 87 22.17 24.46 20.68
C TRP A 87 23.11 23.96 19.58
N ALA A 88 24.06 23.08 19.92
CA ALA A 88 25.07 22.59 19.00
C ALA A 88 24.50 21.64 17.94
N THR A 89 23.42 20.93 18.24
CA THR A 89 22.68 20.11 17.28
C THR A 89 21.70 20.95 16.47
N TRP A 90 20.94 21.85 17.10
CA TRP A 90 19.96 22.70 16.41
C TRP A 90 20.61 23.53 15.30
N ARG A 91 21.79 24.10 15.56
CA ARG A 91 22.49 24.97 14.58
C ARG A 91 22.86 24.26 13.28
N LEU A 92 22.93 22.92 13.30
CA LEU A 92 23.21 22.07 12.13
C LEU A 92 21.93 21.61 11.42
N THR A 93 20.76 21.91 11.98
CA THR A 93 19.48 21.58 11.36
C THR A 93 19.15 22.57 10.25
N ARG A 94 18.21 22.18 9.40
CA ARG A 94 17.68 23.06 8.36
C ARG A 94 16.82 24.20 8.87
N HIS A 95 16.48 24.24 10.16
CA HIS A 95 15.84 25.41 10.77
C HIS A 95 16.79 26.61 10.79
N ASN A 96 18.09 26.38 11.05
CA ASN A 96 19.11 27.44 11.11
C ASN A 96 19.85 27.69 9.78
N MET A 97 19.59 26.89 8.74
CA MET A 97 20.46 26.80 7.57
C MET A 97 19.82 27.28 6.26
N LYS A 98 18.72 28.05 6.33
CA LYS A 98 17.96 28.49 5.14
C LYS A 98 18.51 29.77 4.54
N TRP A 99 18.54 30.85 5.30
CA TRP A 99 19.09 32.14 4.89
C TRP A 99 20.59 32.13 5.12
N ARG A 100 21.37 32.30 4.05
CA ARG A 100 22.83 32.38 4.10
C ARG A 100 23.39 33.60 3.38
N ASP A 101 24.57 34.00 3.81
CA ASP A 101 25.41 34.90 3.03
C ASP A 101 26.11 34.08 1.92
N PRO A 102 26.29 34.62 0.69
CA PRO A 102 26.81 33.85 -0.45
C PRO A 102 28.22 33.26 -0.24
N ASP A 103 29.00 33.87 0.66
CA ASP A 103 30.38 33.48 0.95
C ASP A 103 30.50 32.43 2.08
N GLU A 104 29.39 32.09 2.74
CA GLU A 104 29.34 31.01 3.73
C GLU A 104 29.42 29.64 3.04
N GLY A 105 29.80 28.59 3.78
CA GLY A 105 29.73 27.22 3.24
C GLY A 105 28.32 26.89 2.78
N PHE A 106 28.15 26.34 1.56
CA PHE A 106 26.86 26.17 0.88
C PHE A 106 26.07 27.47 0.61
N GLY A 107 26.71 28.64 0.71
CA GLY A 107 26.12 29.95 0.44
C GLY A 107 25.63 30.07 -1.01
N VAL A 108 26.39 29.56 -1.98
CA VAL A 108 25.96 29.36 -3.37
C VAL A 108 26.32 27.95 -3.81
N VAL A 109 25.31 27.12 -4.10
CA VAL A 109 25.50 25.71 -4.48
C VAL A 109 26.02 25.57 -5.92
N ALA A 110 25.50 26.36 -6.85
CA ALA A 110 25.86 26.35 -8.27
C ALA A 110 27.00 27.34 -8.60
N HIS A 111 28.07 27.37 -7.82
CA HIS A 111 29.15 28.35 -7.98
C HIS A 111 29.73 28.38 -9.41
N ASP A 112 29.97 27.21 -9.99
CA ASP A 112 30.60 27.09 -11.30
C ASP A 112 29.76 27.73 -12.41
N ASP A 113 28.43 27.67 -12.34
CA ASP A 113 27.55 28.31 -13.33
C ASP A 113 27.65 29.84 -13.28
N PHE A 114 27.75 30.42 -12.07
CA PHE A 114 28.03 31.83 -11.91
C PHE A 114 29.44 32.20 -12.37
N ALA A 115 30.44 31.39 -12.01
CA ALA A 115 31.84 31.62 -12.37
C ALA A 115 32.07 31.58 -13.89
N ASN A 116 31.35 30.70 -14.59
CA ASN A 116 31.44 30.53 -16.04
C ASN A 116 30.56 31.50 -16.83
N GLY A 117 29.67 32.24 -16.16
CA GLY A 117 28.81 33.22 -16.81
C GLY A 117 27.66 32.59 -17.60
N LEU A 118 26.99 31.57 -17.03
CA LEU A 118 25.92 30.84 -17.71
C LEU A 118 24.79 31.76 -18.17
N ASP A 119 24.48 31.72 -19.47
CA ASP A 119 23.34 32.42 -20.09
C ASP A 119 22.13 31.49 -20.18
N LEU A 120 21.14 31.73 -19.33
CA LEU A 120 19.93 30.90 -19.27
C LEU A 120 19.02 31.09 -20.47
N SER A 121 19.26 32.02 -21.40
CA SER A 121 18.49 32.06 -22.67
C SER A 121 18.63 30.78 -23.50
N THR A 122 19.70 30.03 -23.25
CA THR A 122 19.96 28.72 -23.87
C THR A 122 19.27 27.56 -23.14
N ASP A 123 18.77 27.80 -21.93
CA ASP A 123 18.02 26.83 -21.13
C ASP A 123 16.56 26.76 -21.61
N PRO A 124 16.00 25.56 -21.86
CA PRO A 124 14.62 25.40 -22.33
C PRO A 124 13.56 26.07 -21.44
N ASP A 125 13.73 26.08 -20.12
CA ASP A 125 12.75 26.63 -19.19
C ASP A 125 12.74 28.17 -19.19
N PHE A 126 13.83 28.78 -19.66
CA PHE A 126 14.02 30.23 -19.73
C PHE A 126 13.98 30.77 -21.16
N ALA A 127 14.01 29.91 -22.19
CA ALA A 127 13.97 30.30 -23.60
C ALA A 127 12.82 31.26 -23.96
N GLN A 128 11.69 31.16 -23.23
CA GLN A 128 10.53 32.03 -23.39
C GLN A 128 10.79 33.52 -23.09
N PHE A 129 11.86 33.84 -22.35
CA PHE A 129 12.27 35.22 -22.02
C PHE A 129 13.26 35.78 -23.07
N GLY A 130 13.78 34.95 -23.97
CA GLY A 130 14.68 35.37 -25.05
C GLY A 130 15.89 36.16 -24.54
N ALA A 131 16.12 37.35 -25.10
CA ALA A 131 17.22 38.23 -24.72
C ALA A 131 17.09 38.82 -23.29
N ASP A 132 15.90 38.73 -22.70
CA ASP A 132 15.65 39.18 -21.33
C ASP A 132 15.89 38.07 -20.30
N ALA A 133 16.23 36.85 -20.74
CA ALA A 133 16.53 35.75 -19.82
C ALA A 133 17.72 36.07 -18.90
N PRO A 134 17.79 35.47 -17.70
CA PRO A 134 18.85 35.78 -16.75
C PRO A 134 20.22 35.24 -17.20
N VAL A 135 21.25 36.06 -17.05
CA VAL A 135 22.65 35.68 -17.22
C VAL A 135 23.35 35.71 -15.87
N LEU A 136 23.89 34.57 -15.45
CA LEU A 136 24.63 34.43 -14.20
C LEU A 136 26.02 35.02 -14.36
N GLY A 137 26.61 35.51 -13.26
CA GLY A 137 27.96 36.05 -13.31
C GLY A 137 28.63 36.11 -11.94
N PHE A 138 29.96 36.04 -11.94
CA PHE A 138 30.78 36.15 -10.75
C PHE A 138 31.90 37.17 -10.96
N ASP A 139 32.00 38.14 -10.06
CA ASP A 139 33.09 39.10 -9.97
C ASP A 139 34.07 38.65 -8.87
N PRO A 140 35.20 38.00 -9.23
CA PRO A 140 36.17 37.53 -8.25
C PRO A 140 36.93 38.67 -7.55
N THR A 141 36.74 39.92 -7.98
CA THR A 141 37.36 41.10 -7.38
C THR A 141 36.45 41.80 -6.38
N ALA A 142 35.20 41.34 -6.24
CA ALA A 142 34.27 41.87 -5.26
C ALA A 142 34.79 41.62 -3.82
N PRO A 143 34.50 42.53 -2.87
CA PRO A 143 34.83 42.31 -1.46
C PRO A 143 34.18 41.02 -0.95
N THR A 144 34.97 40.16 -0.31
CA THR A 144 34.55 38.86 0.24
C THR A 144 34.12 38.95 1.71
N ASP A 145 33.68 40.13 2.17
CA ASP A 145 33.36 40.36 3.58
C ASP A 145 31.86 40.23 3.83
N SER A 146 31.50 39.24 4.63
CA SER A 146 30.14 38.86 5.01
C SER A 146 29.39 39.92 5.83
N THR A 147 30.06 40.97 6.30
CA THR A 147 29.43 41.99 7.16
C THR A 147 28.62 43.05 6.40
N ASP A 148 28.88 43.25 5.10
CA ASP A 148 28.28 44.33 4.31
C ASP A 148 27.25 43.85 3.27
N GLY A 149 26.94 42.54 3.21
CA GLY A 149 25.94 41.98 2.27
C GLY A 149 26.32 42.09 0.80
N LYS A 150 27.61 42.30 0.49
CA LYS A 150 28.14 42.36 -0.87
C LYS A 150 28.84 41.06 -1.20
N SER A 151 28.49 40.49 -2.36
CA SER A 151 29.13 39.28 -2.88
C SER A 151 29.62 39.50 -4.31
N GLY A 152 30.45 38.58 -4.80
CA GLY A 152 30.84 38.54 -6.21
C GLY A 152 29.71 38.09 -7.14
N TYR A 153 28.65 37.49 -6.62
CA TYR A 153 27.61 36.85 -7.42
C TYR A 153 26.60 37.85 -7.97
N ARG A 154 26.30 37.73 -9.26
CA ARG A 154 25.44 38.65 -10.00
C ARG A 154 24.51 37.90 -10.94
N VAL A 155 23.36 38.51 -11.20
CA VAL A 155 22.40 38.05 -12.21
C VAL A 155 22.01 39.25 -13.07
N THR A 156 22.15 39.14 -14.38
CA THR A 156 21.79 40.19 -15.33
C THR A 156 20.51 39.82 -16.07
N ILE A 157 19.51 40.69 -16.04
CA ILE A 157 18.20 40.50 -16.69
C ILE A 157 17.94 41.74 -17.55
N ALA A 158 17.69 41.55 -18.84
CA ALA A 158 17.47 42.64 -19.80
C ALA A 158 18.52 43.79 -19.70
N GLY A 159 19.79 43.42 -19.49
CA GLY A 159 20.91 44.37 -19.34
C GLY A 159 21.02 45.07 -17.98
N THR A 160 20.11 44.82 -17.05
CA THR A 160 20.22 45.30 -15.66
C THR A 160 20.86 44.22 -14.79
N THR A 161 21.96 44.56 -14.13
CA THR A 161 22.69 43.63 -13.25
C THR A 161 22.28 43.81 -11.79
N TYR A 162 21.88 42.71 -11.17
CA TYR A 162 21.49 42.60 -9.77
C TYR A 162 22.56 41.83 -8.99
N GLU A 163 22.96 42.34 -7.83
CA GLU A 163 23.83 41.60 -6.91
C GLU A 163 23.01 40.52 -6.18
N VAL A 164 23.59 39.33 -6.02
CA VAL A 164 23.04 38.31 -5.13
C VAL A 164 23.55 38.61 -3.73
N ASN A 165 22.72 39.24 -2.91
CA ASN A 165 23.08 39.63 -1.54
C ASN A 165 22.98 38.44 -0.58
N TRP A 166 22.02 37.54 -0.80
CA TRP A 166 21.73 36.39 0.06
C TRP A 166 21.16 35.21 -0.72
N THR A 167 21.17 34.04 -0.09
CA THR A 167 20.46 32.86 -0.61
C THR A 167 19.48 32.29 0.42
N LEU A 168 18.44 31.62 -0.09
CA LEU A 168 17.43 30.93 0.69
C LEU A 168 17.33 29.46 0.25
N GLY A 169 17.73 28.53 1.12
CA GLY A 169 17.85 27.10 0.81
C GLY A 169 19.30 26.67 0.64
N GLY A 170 19.59 25.71 -0.25
CA GLY A 170 20.96 25.24 -0.51
C GLY A 170 21.48 24.26 0.54
N THR A 171 20.69 23.23 0.85
CA THR A 171 21.02 22.24 1.89
C THR A 171 21.11 20.81 1.35
N GLY A 172 21.29 20.68 0.03
CA GLY A 172 21.47 19.42 -0.71
C GLY A 172 20.19 18.64 -1.00
N VAL A 173 19.00 19.24 -0.83
CA VAL A 173 17.75 18.45 -0.76
C VAL A 173 16.62 18.95 -1.62
N TRP A 174 16.45 20.25 -1.78
CA TRP A 174 15.33 20.75 -2.58
C TRP A 174 15.85 21.76 -3.56
N LYS A 175 15.94 23.01 -3.11
CA LYS A 175 16.21 24.14 -3.98
C LYS A 175 16.95 25.22 -3.23
N GLN A 176 17.73 25.99 -3.97
CA GLN A 176 18.30 27.25 -3.53
C GLN A 176 17.70 28.39 -4.34
N ARG A 177 17.32 29.46 -3.65
CA ARG A 177 16.86 30.71 -4.25
C ARG A 177 17.88 31.81 -3.98
N TYR A 178 17.91 32.79 -4.86
CA TYR A 178 18.89 33.86 -4.84
C TYR A 178 18.16 35.18 -4.63
N MET A 179 18.66 36.00 -3.71
CA MET A 179 17.98 37.21 -3.27
C MET A 179 18.84 38.44 -3.56
N THR A 180 18.18 39.51 -3.99
CA THR A 180 18.80 40.80 -4.29
C THR A 180 18.07 41.92 -3.54
N GLN A 181 18.79 42.97 -3.19
CA GLN A 181 18.24 44.16 -2.59
C GLN A 181 17.96 45.23 -3.64
N ILE A 182 16.73 45.75 -3.68
CA ILE A 182 16.31 46.86 -4.55
C ILE A 182 15.64 47.90 -3.65
N GLY A 183 16.24 49.10 -3.59
CA GLY A 183 15.81 50.11 -2.61
C GLY A 183 16.02 49.60 -1.18
N ASN A 184 14.99 49.68 -0.34
CA ASN A 184 15.03 49.17 1.03
C ASN A 184 14.43 47.77 1.19
N SER A 185 13.95 47.15 0.09
CA SER A 185 13.31 45.83 0.12
C SER A 185 14.16 44.76 -0.56
N ILE A 186 13.98 43.53 -0.11
CA ILE A 186 14.63 42.34 -0.65
C ILE A 186 13.67 41.63 -1.61
N TYR A 187 14.19 41.14 -2.73
CA TYR A 187 13.43 40.38 -3.72
C TYR A 187 14.14 39.07 -4.03
N ILE A 188 13.37 38.01 -4.22
CA ILE A 188 13.90 36.76 -4.75
C ILE A 188 13.98 36.90 -6.27
N LEU A 189 15.16 36.68 -6.83
CA LEU A 189 15.44 36.68 -8.27
C LEU A 189 14.58 35.62 -8.99
N PRO A 190 14.33 35.76 -10.31
CA PRO A 190 13.42 34.89 -11.04
C PRO A 190 14.00 33.49 -11.32
N ILE A 191 15.03 33.10 -10.58
CA ILE A 191 15.79 31.87 -10.72
C ILE A 191 15.78 31.11 -9.40
N GLN A 192 15.67 29.79 -9.50
CA GLN A 192 15.99 28.87 -8.41
C GLN A 192 16.81 27.71 -8.98
N PHE A 193 17.76 27.23 -8.20
CA PHE A 193 18.53 26.04 -8.55
C PHE A 193 17.89 24.82 -7.90
N ASN A 194 17.52 23.82 -8.69
CA ASN A 194 16.98 22.55 -8.21
C ASN A 194 18.14 21.62 -7.82
N GLU A 195 18.35 21.41 -6.53
CA GLU A 195 19.47 20.61 -6.04
C GLU A 195 19.31 19.11 -6.34
N LYS A 196 18.08 18.64 -6.65
CA LYS A 196 17.82 17.24 -6.99
C LYS A 196 18.13 16.93 -8.45
N THR A 197 17.70 17.78 -9.36
CA THR A 197 17.92 17.58 -10.81
C THR A 197 19.19 18.26 -11.31
N GLN A 198 19.77 19.17 -10.51
CA GLN A 198 20.89 20.05 -10.88
C GLN A 198 20.55 21.02 -12.02
N ASP A 199 19.27 21.41 -12.14
CA ASP A 199 18.79 22.31 -13.18
C ASP A 199 18.36 23.68 -12.63
N TRP A 200 18.45 24.69 -13.49
CA TRP A 200 17.87 26.01 -13.24
C TRP A 200 16.39 26.00 -13.59
N VAL A 201 15.56 26.58 -12.72
CA VAL A 201 14.10 26.65 -12.94
C VAL A 201 13.59 28.07 -12.66
N PRO A 202 12.65 28.60 -13.44
CA PRO A 202 12.04 29.90 -13.17
C PRO A 202 11.32 29.94 -11.81
N TYR A 203 11.51 31.01 -11.04
CA TYR A 203 10.84 31.26 -9.77
C TYR A 203 9.97 32.52 -9.84
N HIS A 204 8.65 32.38 -9.71
CA HIS A 204 7.67 33.48 -9.85
C HIS A 204 8.01 34.47 -11.00
N PRO A 205 8.13 34.01 -12.26
CA PRO A 205 8.53 34.87 -13.37
C PRO A 205 7.60 36.07 -13.56
N ALA A 206 6.31 35.97 -13.20
CA ALA A 206 5.38 37.09 -13.28
C ALA A 206 5.76 38.34 -12.44
N THR A 207 6.62 38.18 -11.43
CA THR A 207 7.19 39.28 -10.64
C THR A 207 8.23 40.07 -11.45
N TRP A 208 8.95 39.40 -12.35
CA TRP A 208 10.07 39.97 -13.10
C TRP A 208 9.73 40.26 -14.57
N TYR A 209 8.78 39.53 -15.13
CA TYR A 209 8.36 39.62 -16.53
C TYR A 209 6.86 39.98 -16.64
N ASP A 210 6.50 40.66 -17.73
CA ASP A 210 5.12 40.98 -18.07
C ASP A 210 4.40 39.81 -18.78
N SER A 211 3.16 40.03 -19.22
CA SER A 211 2.37 38.99 -19.90
C SER A 211 2.92 38.59 -21.28
N ASN A 212 3.88 39.35 -21.84
CA ASN A 212 4.56 39.06 -23.10
C ASN A 212 5.95 38.44 -22.85
N ASN A 213 6.25 38.01 -21.62
CA ASN A 213 7.55 37.50 -21.19
C ASN A 213 8.71 38.51 -21.35
N GLN A 214 8.41 39.82 -21.36
CA GLN A 214 9.42 40.88 -21.39
C GLN A 214 9.75 41.33 -19.98
N ALA A 215 11.01 41.66 -19.71
CA ALA A 215 11.43 42.13 -18.38
C ALA A 215 10.69 43.42 -18.02
N ARG A 216 10.20 43.49 -16.78
CA ARG A 216 9.51 44.68 -16.26
C ARG A 216 10.50 45.80 -16.01
N ALA A 217 10.12 47.02 -16.37
CA ALA A 217 10.88 48.22 -16.02
C ALA A 217 10.88 48.50 -14.50
N GLU A 218 9.82 48.09 -13.78
CA GLU A 218 9.72 48.20 -12.32
C GLU A 218 9.16 46.89 -11.74
N ILE A 219 9.82 46.38 -10.70
CA ILE A 219 9.40 45.17 -9.99
C ILE A 219 8.23 45.52 -9.07
N PRO A 220 7.13 44.72 -9.06
CA PRO A 220 6.03 44.94 -8.15
C PRO A 220 6.50 44.90 -6.68
N LYS A 221 6.47 46.05 -5.98
CA LYS A 221 6.98 46.17 -4.61
C LYS A 221 6.29 45.26 -3.60
N ALA A 222 5.02 44.92 -3.87
CA ALA A 222 4.28 43.95 -3.08
C ALA A 222 4.87 42.53 -3.18
N ASP A 223 5.84 42.24 -4.04
CA ASP A 223 6.42 40.91 -4.17
C ASP A 223 7.69 40.74 -3.35
N SER A 224 8.01 41.71 -2.48
CA SER A 224 9.18 41.67 -1.62
C SER A 224 9.15 40.50 -0.61
N TYR A 225 10.35 40.09 -0.22
CA TYR A 225 10.61 39.05 0.76
C TYR A 225 10.05 39.41 2.13
N GLU A 226 10.13 40.68 2.53
CA GLU A 226 9.62 41.18 3.82
C GLU A 226 8.12 40.99 3.95
N ARG A 227 7.36 41.13 2.85
CA ARG A 227 5.92 40.91 2.89
C ARG A 227 5.55 39.42 2.81
N ARG A 228 6.31 38.64 2.04
CA ARG A 228 5.91 37.28 1.65
C ARG A 228 6.54 36.17 2.46
N CYS A 229 7.73 36.38 3.02
CA CYS A 229 8.61 35.29 3.43
C CYS A 229 9.24 35.47 4.81
N VAL A 230 9.54 36.71 5.23
CA VAL A 230 10.39 36.97 6.39
C VAL A 230 9.91 36.29 7.67
N GLY A 231 8.60 36.23 7.93
CA GLY A 231 8.10 35.69 9.19
C GLY A 231 8.26 34.19 9.39
N CYS A 232 8.32 33.39 8.32
CA CYS A 232 8.62 31.96 8.45
C CYS A 232 10.12 31.66 8.30
N HIS A 233 10.97 32.68 8.26
CA HIS A 233 12.41 32.57 7.99
C HIS A 233 13.27 33.51 8.86
N SER A 234 12.71 34.00 9.97
CA SER A 234 13.38 34.85 10.94
C SER A 234 12.68 34.77 12.29
N VAL A 235 13.31 35.30 13.32
CA VAL A 235 12.73 35.43 14.66
C VAL A 235 12.20 36.84 14.87
N ASN A 236 10.94 36.93 15.32
CA ASN A 236 10.26 38.17 15.71
C ASN A 236 10.39 39.29 14.64
N PRO A 237 9.87 39.08 13.43
CA PRO A 237 9.87 40.12 12.40
C PRO A 237 8.97 41.30 12.82
N VAL A 238 9.48 42.51 12.69
CA VAL A 238 8.71 43.76 12.79
C VAL A 238 8.65 44.37 11.40
N VAL A 239 7.49 44.23 10.75
CA VAL A 239 7.28 44.64 9.36
C VAL A 239 6.75 46.07 9.31
N SER A 240 7.33 46.89 8.45
CA SER A 240 6.91 48.28 8.22
C SER A 240 6.64 48.51 6.73
N PHE A 241 5.76 49.47 6.42
CA PHE A 241 5.50 49.94 5.07
C PHE A 241 5.73 51.44 4.98
N ASP A 242 6.54 51.86 4.01
CA ASP A 242 6.77 53.27 3.73
C ASP A 242 5.80 53.72 2.63
N GLU A 243 4.84 54.58 2.97
CA GLU A 243 3.85 55.10 2.02
C GLU A 243 4.48 55.97 0.90
N THR A 244 5.66 56.54 1.14
CA THR A 244 6.36 57.40 0.18
C THR A 244 6.99 56.59 -0.93
N THR A 245 7.65 55.48 -0.57
CA THR A 245 8.36 54.63 -1.51
C THR A 245 7.50 53.47 -1.99
N GLY A 246 6.48 53.07 -1.23
CA GLY A 246 5.67 51.87 -1.45
C GLY A 246 6.41 50.59 -1.11
N GLU A 247 7.47 50.65 -0.29
CA GLU A 247 8.35 49.53 0.05
C GLU A 247 7.98 48.91 1.41
N TRP A 248 8.15 47.59 1.53
CA TRP A 248 8.07 46.88 2.80
C TRP A 248 9.48 46.63 3.32
N THR A 249 9.70 46.91 4.60
CA THR A 249 10.95 46.60 5.30
C THR A 249 10.65 45.75 6.53
N ALA A 250 11.65 45.01 7.02
CA ALA A 250 11.51 44.21 8.23
C ALA A 250 12.75 44.33 9.10
N GLN A 251 12.55 44.56 10.39
CA GLN A 251 13.57 44.32 11.41
C GLN A 251 13.35 42.94 12.02
N VAL A 252 14.40 42.16 12.20
CA VAL A 252 14.33 40.82 12.77
C VAL A 252 15.29 40.72 13.95
N THR A 253 14.97 39.90 14.94
CA THR A 253 15.89 39.62 16.05
C THR A 253 17.09 38.81 15.55
N GLU A 254 16.83 37.79 14.73
CA GLU A 254 17.86 37.02 14.03
C GLU A 254 17.32 36.43 12.73
N ARG A 255 18.23 36.11 11.80
CA ARG A 255 17.92 35.37 10.57
C ARG A 255 17.73 33.89 10.91
N ASN A 256 16.98 33.17 10.07
CA ASN A 256 16.62 31.76 10.26
C ASN A 256 15.67 31.50 11.44
N ILE A 257 15.31 30.23 11.63
CA ILE A 257 14.40 29.79 12.70
C ILE A 257 15.21 29.47 13.96
N GLY A 258 15.40 30.50 14.79
CA GLY A 258 16.06 30.45 16.09
C GLY A 258 15.22 29.85 17.23
N CYS A 259 15.83 29.65 18.39
CA CYS A 259 15.18 29.09 19.58
C CYS A 259 13.88 29.83 19.93
N GLU A 260 13.91 31.16 19.91
CA GLU A 260 12.79 31.99 20.36
C GLU A 260 11.61 32.01 19.38
N ALA A 261 11.76 31.47 18.16
CA ALA A 261 10.60 31.22 17.28
C ALA A 261 9.66 30.17 17.91
N CYS A 262 10.23 29.10 18.47
CA CYS A 262 9.45 28.01 19.08
C CYS A 262 9.18 28.22 20.59
N HIS A 263 10.07 28.94 21.27
CA HIS A 263 10.03 29.10 22.74
C HIS A 263 9.52 30.47 23.21
N GLY A 264 9.32 31.41 22.28
CA GLY A 264 8.97 32.80 22.60
C GLY A 264 10.13 33.62 23.17
N PRO A 265 9.87 34.87 23.60
CA PRO A 265 10.90 35.82 24.05
C PRO A 265 11.60 35.37 25.34
N GLY A 266 12.92 35.22 25.29
CA GLY A 266 13.74 34.58 26.33
C GLY A 266 14.49 35.52 27.27
N SER A 267 14.35 36.84 27.17
CA SER A 267 15.15 37.79 27.98
C SER A 267 15.06 37.55 29.50
N GLU A 268 13.86 37.34 30.04
CA GLU A 268 13.67 37.15 31.48
C GLU A 268 14.24 35.81 31.93
N HIS A 269 14.05 34.76 31.13
CA HIS A 269 14.67 33.44 31.35
C HIS A 269 16.19 33.51 31.32
N ALA A 270 16.78 34.16 30.31
CA ALA A 270 18.24 34.29 30.17
C ALA A 270 18.87 35.03 31.35
N MET A 271 18.17 36.02 31.93
CA MET A 271 18.66 36.77 33.10
C MET A 271 18.52 36.02 34.42
N THR A 272 17.44 35.25 34.59
CA THR A 272 17.07 34.65 35.89
C THR A 272 17.35 33.16 36.00
N THR A 273 17.54 32.48 34.87
CA THR A 273 17.53 31.02 34.67
C THR A 273 16.25 30.32 35.15
N ASP A 274 15.18 31.09 35.41
CA ASP A 274 13.87 30.56 35.79
C ASP A 274 13.19 29.95 34.57
N LYS A 275 12.91 28.64 34.63
CA LYS A 275 12.28 27.89 33.53
C LYS A 275 10.85 28.36 33.24
N THR A 276 10.16 28.96 34.21
CA THR A 276 8.79 29.46 34.02
C THR A 276 8.71 30.75 33.20
N LYS A 277 9.86 31.31 32.81
CA LYS A 277 10.00 32.59 32.08
C LYS A 277 10.28 32.43 30.59
N ILE A 278 10.19 31.20 30.09
CA ILE A 278 10.27 30.82 28.68
C ILE A 278 9.34 29.63 28.48
N ILE A 279 8.76 29.47 27.30
CA ILE A 279 7.84 28.35 27.05
C ILE A 279 8.66 27.12 26.68
N ASN A 280 8.44 26.01 27.36
CA ASN A 280 8.66 24.68 26.80
C ASN A 280 7.37 24.21 26.10
N PRO A 281 7.33 24.06 24.76
CA PRO A 281 6.14 23.64 24.04
C PRO A 281 5.54 22.31 24.53
N GLU A 282 6.37 21.38 25.01
CA GLU A 282 5.91 20.07 25.47
C GLU A 282 5.27 20.13 26.86
N ASP A 283 5.95 20.81 27.80
CA ASP A 283 5.61 20.81 29.23
C ASP A 283 4.64 21.93 29.64
N ASP A 284 4.76 23.13 29.04
CA ASP A 284 4.08 24.33 29.52
C ASP A 284 2.78 24.63 28.77
N LEU A 285 2.64 24.17 27.52
CA LEU A 285 1.40 24.29 26.75
C LEU A 285 0.48 23.13 27.11
N THR A 286 -0.72 23.41 27.59
CA THR A 286 -1.68 22.36 28.03
C THR A 286 -2.77 22.06 27.01
N ASP A 287 -2.90 22.91 25.98
CA ASP A 287 -3.88 22.78 24.92
C ASP A 287 -3.25 22.16 23.68
N LYS A 288 -3.88 21.09 23.16
CA LYS A 288 -3.39 20.32 22.01
C LYS A 288 -3.18 21.19 20.77
N ASP A 289 -4.06 22.16 20.52
CA ASP A 289 -3.96 23.02 19.35
C ASP A 289 -2.81 24.03 19.50
N ARG A 290 -2.65 24.63 20.69
CA ARG A 290 -1.52 25.53 20.98
C ARG A 290 -0.16 24.86 20.76
N LYS A 291 -0.06 23.57 21.07
CA LYS A 291 1.14 22.75 20.82
C LYS A 291 1.42 22.62 19.32
N LEU A 292 0.44 22.17 18.53
CA LEU A 292 0.60 21.99 17.08
C LEU A 292 0.89 23.30 16.36
N GLU A 293 0.30 24.40 16.82
CA GLU A 293 0.42 25.72 16.22
C GLU A 293 1.85 26.29 16.26
N VAL A 294 2.70 25.82 17.19
CA VAL A 294 4.15 26.15 17.22
C VAL A 294 4.84 25.71 15.92
N CYS A 295 4.43 24.59 15.33
CA CYS A 295 4.91 24.16 14.02
C CYS A 295 4.05 24.75 12.90
N GLY A 296 2.74 24.86 13.13
CA GLY A 296 1.73 25.31 12.18
C GLY A 296 1.88 26.75 11.71
N GLU A 297 2.58 27.61 12.47
CA GLU A 297 2.89 28.98 12.04
C GLU A 297 3.72 29.04 10.76
N CYS A 298 4.59 28.05 10.53
CA CYS A 298 5.48 27.99 9.37
C CYS A 298 5.14 26.84 8.43
N HIS A 299 4.70 25.69 8.96
CA HIS A 299 4.30 24.51 8.19
C HIS A 299 2.82 24.52 7.80
N GLY A 300 2.25 25.72 7.67
CA GLY A 300 0.92 26.00 7.12
C GLY A 300 0.99 26.97 5.94
N ARG A 301 -0.16 27.23 5.33
CA ARG A 301 -0.26 28.10 4.15
C ARG A 301 -1.52 28.95 4.25
N GLY A 302 -1.38 30.26 4.07
CA GLY A 302 -2.46 31.20 4.36
C GLY A 302 -2.03 32.65 4.17
N SER A 303 -2.70 33.54 4.88
CA SER A 303 -2.35 34.96 4.92
C SER A 303 -2.58 35.52 6.32
N SER A 304 -1.80 36.54 6.71
CA SER A 304 -1.97 37.22 7.99
C SER A 304 -3.38 37.76 8.16
N THR A 305 -3.84 37.85 9.41
CA THR A 305 -5.05 38.62 9.75
C THR A 305 -4.78 40.12 9.64
N ALA A 306 -3.56 40.56 9.94
CA ALA A 306 -3.08 41.92 9.75
C ALA A 306 -3.04 42.36 8.29
N THR A 307 -3.13 43.67 8.06
CA THR A 307 -2.92 44.29 6.75
C THR A 307 -1.94 45.45 6.87
N ILE A 308 -0.76 45.32 6.24
CA ILE A 308 0.31 46.34 6.27
C ILE A 308 0.49 46.90 4.85
N GLY A 309 0.35 48.21 4.68
CA GLY A 309 0.36 48.85 3.35
C GLY A 309 -0.83 48.43 2.46
N GLY A 310 -1.98 48.12 3.09
CA GLY A 310 -3.19 47.69 2.37
C GLY A 310 -3.13 46.25 1.81
N LYS A 311 -2.15 45.44 2.23
CA LYS A 311 -2.01 44.03 1.84
C LYS A 311 -1.79 43.13 3.06
N ASN A 312 -2.35 41.93 3.04
CA ASN A 312 -1.98 40.87 3.98
C ASN A 312 -0.54 40.40 3.74
N LEU A 313 0.11 39.92 4.78
CA LEU A 313 1.42 39.27 4.78
C LEU A 313 1.27 37.77 4.49
N GLY A 314 2.34 37.15 4.01
CA GLY A 314 2.37 35.72 3.66
C GLY A 314 2.58 34.75 4.83
N PHE A 315 2.56 35.26 6.07
CA PHE A 315 2.88 34.52 7.30
C PHE A 315 2.03 35.04 8.47
N PRO A 316 2.01 34.34 9.63
CA PRO A 316 1.23 34.76 10.79
C PRO A 316 1.62 36.14 11.33
N TYR A 317 0.66 37.07 11.34
CA TYR A 317 0.84 38.42 11.86
C TYR A 317 -0.51 39.06 12.22
N SER A 318 -0.59 39.74 13.36
CA SER A 318 -1.77 40.49 13.79
C SER A 318 -1.47 41.98 13.95
N ASP A 319 -2.48 42.83 13.78
CA ASP A 319 -2.34 44.29 13.93
C ASP A 319 -2.06 44.70 15.38
N THR A 320 -2.43 43.86 16.36
CA THR A 320 -2.34 44.16 17.80
C THR A 320 -1.10 43.58 18.46
N GLU A 321 -0.64 42.41 18.05
CA GLU A 321 0.44 41.69 18.71
C GLU A 321 1.67 41.49 17.82
N GLY A 322 1.58 41.82 16.52
CA GLY A 322 2.68 41.63 15.58
C GLY A 322 2.83 40.17 15.17
N ALA A 323 4.07 39.67 15.15
CA ALA A 323 4.37 38.28 14.80
C ALA A 323 3.73 37.29 15.80
N PHE A 324 3.43 36.08 15.33
CA PHE A 324 2.92 35.01 16.21
C PHE A 324 3.89 34.71 17.35
N GLN A 325 3.34 34.37 18.52
CA GLN A 325 4.09 33.98 19.70
C GLN A 325 3.58 32.61 20.17
N PRO A 326 4.47 31.64 20.45
CA PRO A 326 4.10 30.35 21.00
C PRO A 326 3.14 30.47 22.20
N GLY A 327 2.12 29.61 22.23
CA GLY A 327 1.06 29.64 23.24
C GLY A 327 -0.12 30.57 22.94
N LYS A 328 -0.05 31.42 21.91
CA LYS A 328 -1.19 32.17 21.38
C LYS A 328 -2.00 31.34 20.38
N VAL A 329 -3.22 31.81 20.08
CA VAL A 329 -4.12 31.19 19.09
C VAL A 329 -3.68 31.60 17.69
N LEU A 330 -3.21 30.65 16.87
CA LEU A 330 -2.70 30.93 15.52
C LEU A 330 -3.75 31.62 14.62
N ALA A 331 -5.03 31.26 14.77
CA ALA A 331 -6.12 31.84 14.00
C ALA A 331 -6.28 33.36 14.17
N ASP A 332 -5.80 33.93 15.29
CA ASP A 332 -5.82 35.38 15.53
C ASP A 332 -4.74 36.12 14.70
N PHE A 333 -3.75 35.38 14.19
CA PHE A 333 -2.62 35.89 13.40
C PHE A 333 -2.67 35.45 11.95
N TYR A 334 -3.32 34.32 11.65
CA TYR A 334 -3.21 33.66 10.36
C TYR A 334 -4.49 32.96 9.92
N THR A 335 -4.97 33.31 8.74
CA THR A 335 -6.07 32.62 8.07
C THR A 335 -5.50 31.54 7.14
N GLN A 336 -5.66 30.27 7.52
CA GLN A 336 -5.23 29.13 6.72
C GLN A 336 -5.98 29.05 5.38
N THR A 337 -5.31 28.56 4.35
CA THR A 337 -5.84 28.50 2.99
C THR A 337 -6.94 27.45 2.85
N THR A 338 -7.98 27.81 2.11
CA THR A 338 -9.06 26.90 1.71
C THR A 338 -9.14 26.73 0.19
N SER A 339 -8.20 27.33 -0.55
CA SER A 339 -8.19 27.30 -2.02
C SER A 339 -8.04 25.88 -2.54
N SER A 340 -8.94 25.46 -3.42
CA SER A 340 -8.86 24.16 -4.09
C SER A 340 -7.57 23.97 -4.89
N SER A 341 -6.90 25.05 -5.31
CA SER A 341 -5.59 24.96 -5.97
C SER A 341 -4.47 24.40 -5.09
N ASN A 342 -4.63 24.44 -3.77
CA ASN A 342 -3.63 23.97 -2.79
C ASN A 342 -3.90 22.53 -2.32
N PHE A 343 -5.01 21.92 -2.72
CA PHE A 343 -5.41 20.58 -2.27
C PHE A 343 -5.79 19.70 -3.44
N TRP A 344 -5.58 18.40 -3.28
CA TRP A 344 -6.27 17.42 -4.10
C TRP A 344 -7.76 17.37 -3.70
N PRO A 345 -8.63 16.84 -4.59
CA PRO A 345 -10.03 16.60 -4.27
C PRO A 345 -10.23 15.95 -2.89
N ASN A 346 -11.29 16.35 -2.18
CA ASN A 346 -11.59 15.83 -0.84
C ASN A 346 -12.08 14.38 -0.96
N VAL A 347 -11.35 13.44 -0.36
CA VAL A 347 -11.63 12.01 -0.40
C VAL A 347 -12.22 11.58 0.93
N GLU A 348 -13.53 11.36 0.99
CA GLU A 348 -14.18 10.86 2.21
C GLU A 348 -13.89 9.37 2.45
N PRO A 349 -13.69 8.90 3.70
CA PRO A 349 -13.67 9.67 4.96
C PRO A 349 -12.30 10.30 5.31
N TYR A 350 -11.32 10.24 4.40
CA TYR A 350 -9.90 10.52 4.63
C TYR A 350 -9.51 12.01 4.55
N GLY A 351 -10.41 12.88 4.10
CA GLY A 351 -10.21 14.32 4.06
C GLY A 351 -9.43 14.83 2.84
N ARG A 352 -8.92 16.06 2.94
CA ARG A 352 -8.17 16.74 1.87
C ARG A 352 -6.67 16.54 2.07
N ASN A 353 -5.96 16.22 0.99
CA ASN A 353 -4.50 16.10 0.98
C ASN A 353 -3.89 17.29 0.25
N SER A 354 -2.74 17.77 0.73
CA SER A 354 -2.07 18.93 0.16
C SER A 354 -1.46 18.66 -1.21
N LYS A 355 -1.49 19.69 -2.06
CA LYS A 355 -0.91 19.69 -3.41
C LYS A 355 0.28 20.65 -3.52
N SER A 356 0.48 21.53 -2.53
CA SER A 356 1.55 22.54 -2.53
C SER A 356 2.49 22.39 -1.34
N HIS A 357 3.64 23.06 -1.42
CA HIS A 357 4.64 23.08 -0.35
C HIS A 357 4.11 23.63 0.99
N HIS A 358 4.73 23.17 2.10
CA HIS A 358 4.58 23.64 3.48
C HIS A 358 3.14 23.61 4.04
N GLN A 359 2.45 22.48 3.86
CA GLN A 359 1.08 22.28 4.35
C GLN A 359 0.94 21.10 5.32
N GLN A 360 2.04 20.60 5.90
CA GLN A 360 2.02 19.43 6.80
C GLN A 360 1.08 19.64 7.99
N TYR A 361 0.98 20.86 8.52
CA TYR A 361 0.02 21.18 9.59
C TYR A 361 -1.43 20.97 9.13
N LEU A 362 -1.76 21.36 7.90
CA LEU A 362 -3.11 21.22 7.35
C LEU A 362 -3.46 19.76 7.07
N ASP A 363 -2.49 18.97 6.58
CA ASP A 363 -2.67 17.52 6.42
C ASP A 363 -2.84 16.83 7.78
N PHE A 364 -2.01 17.20 8.77
CA PHE A 364 -2.06 16.63 10.12
C PHE A 364 -3.42 16.86 10.81
N LEU A 365 -4.02 18.04 10.66
CA LEU A 365 -5.35 18.34 11.21
C LEU A 365 -6.47 17.43 10.67
N THR A 366 -6.27 16.78 9.51
CA THR A 366 -7.22 15.82 8.93
C THR A 366 -6.92 14.36 9.31
N SER A 367 -5.82 14.12 10.02
CA SER A 367 -5.35 12.78 10.34
C SER A 367 -6.03 12.16 11.56
N ALA A 368 -6.00 10.83 11.61
CA ALA A 368 -6.38 10.09 12.80
C ALA A 368 -5.52 10.44 14.03
N HIS A 369 -4.24 10.80 13.84
CA HIS A 369 -3.34 11.23 14.91
C HIS A 369 -3.81 12.53 15.59
N TYR A 370 -4.30 13.51 14.81
CA TYR A 370 -4.89 14.71 15.38
C TYR A 370 -6.21 14.42 16.10
N SER A 371 -7.05 13.55 15.56
CA SER A 371 -8.33 13.20 16.21
C SER A 371 -8.23 12.13 17.31
N ASN A 372 -7.03 11.60 17.61
CA ASN A 372 -6.84 10.47 18.52
C ASN A 372 -7.32 10.85 19.95
N PRO A 373 -8.31 10.14 20.52
CA PRO A 373 -8.83 10.43 21.86
C PRO A 373 -8.04 9.75 22.98
N PHE A 374 -7.12 8.84 22.64
CA PHE A 374 -6.37 8.03 23.62
C PHE A 374 -4.99 8.63 23.90
N GLU A 375 -4.36 9.22 22.90
CA GLU A 375 -3.02 9.78 22.99
C GLU A 375 -2.91 11.12 22.25
N GLU A 376 -2.18 12.05 22.85
CA GLU A 376 -1.92 13.35 22.25
C GLU A 376 -0.66 13.30 21.39
N ILE A 377 -0.84 12.95 20.11
CA ILE A 377 0.25 12.97 19.13
C ILE A 377 0.49 14.40 18.64
N GLN A 378 1.76 14.80 18.63
CA GLN A 378 2.27 16.11 18.22
C GLN A 378 3.34 15.96 17.12
N CYS A 379 3.72 17.06 16.47
CA CYS A 379 4.79 17.04 15.47
C CYS A 379 6.10 16.48 16.05
N TRP A 380 6.46 16.88 17.27
CA TRP A 380 7.66 16.43 17.96
C TRP A 380 7.56 15.04 18.58
N THR A 381 6.39 14.39 18.51
CA THR A 381 6.31 12.95 18.80
C THR A 381 7.17 12.19 17.80
N CYS A 382 7.12 12.56 16.51
CA CYS A 382 7.92 11.91 15.47
C CYS A 382 9.19 12.68 15.09
N HIS A 383 9.25 13.99 15.34
CA HIS A 383 10.39 14.84 14.97
C HIS A 383 11.19 15.34 16.19
N ASP A 384 12.50 15.46 16.06
CA ASP A 384 13.36 16.18 17.01
C ASP A 384 13.74 17.56 16.43
N PRO A 385 13.10 18.66 16.88
CA PRO A 385 13.38 19.99 16.34
C PRO A 385 14.80 20.49 16.66
N HIS A 386 15.49 19.87 17.64
CA HIS A 386 16.87 20.20 18.00
C HIS A 386 17.89 19.41 17.18
N GLY A 387 17.49 18.36 16.45
CA GLY A 387 18.38 17.63 15.55
C GLY A 387 19.47 16.81 16.24
N ASN A 388 19.16 16.18 17.38
CA ASN A 388 20.04 15.15 17.95
C ASN A 388 20.04 13.84 17.13
N THR A 389 19.25 13.82 16.06
CA THR A 389 19.02 12.69 15.16
C THR A 389 19.91 12.79 13.91
N THR A 390 20.28 11.67 13.31
CA THR A 390 21.17 11.61 12.13
C THR A 390 20.48 11.83 10.77
N GLY A 391 19.18 12.12 10.76
CA GLY A 391 18.33 12.10 9.56
C GLY A 391 18.02 13.47 8.93
N GLU A 392 17.83 13.44 7.60
CA GLU A 392 17.46 14.58 6.75
C GLU A 392 16.20 15.33 7.20
N PHE A 393 15.23 14.60 7.77
CA PHE A 393 13.90 15.07 8.14
C PHE A 393 13.71 15.25 9.65
N LEU A 394 14.80 15.20 10.42
CA LEU A 394 14.78 15.33 11.87
C LEU A 394 13.83 14.33 12.55
N LEU A 395 13.73 13.10 12.04
CA LEU A 395 12.92 12.06 12.67
C LEU A 395 13.60 11.60 13.95
N ARG A 396 12.85 11.44 15.05
CA ARG A 396 13.38 10.90 16.30
C ARG A 396 14.05 9.56 16.04
N ASP A 397 15.18 9.34 16.69
CA ASP A 397 15.95 8.09 16.65
C ASP A 397 15.58 7.15 17.80
N LYS A 398 14.73 7.62 18.72
CA LYS A 398 14.22 6.85 19.85
C LYS A 398 12.87 7.34 20.36
N LEU A 399 12.03 6.39 20.76
CA LEU A 399 10.77 6.60 21.50
C LEU A 399 10.75 5.74 22.78
N VAL A 400 9.97 6.17 23.78
CA VAL A 400 9.75 5.40 25.01
C VAL A 400 8.26 5.16 25.17
N GLU A 401 7.86 3.90 25.02
CA GLU A 401 6.47 3.46 24.92
C GLU A 401 6.22 2.39 25.97
N ASP A 402 5.29 2.63 26.91
CA ASP A 402 5.01 1.74 28.06
C ASP A 402 6.26 1.33 28.87
N GLY A 403 7.24 2.23 28.95
CA GLY A 403 8.52 1.98 29.63
C GLY A 403 9.53 1.17 28.81
N VAL A 404 9.19 0.82 27.57
CA VAL A 404 10.10 0.20 26.60
C VAL A 404 10.75 1.28 25.75
N GLU A 405 12.08 1.29 25.75
CA GLU A 405 12.87 2.16 24.90
C GLU A 405 13.08 1.51 23.52
N ILE A 406 12.63 2.19 22.47
CA ILE A 406 12.63 1.70 21.09
C ILE A 406 13.49 2.63 20.24
N ALA A 407 14.55 2.10 19.63
CA ALA A 407 15.29 2.82 18.60
C ALA A 407 14.44 2.91 17.33
N THR A 408 14.18 4.12 16.86
CA THR A 408 13.28 4.38 15.74
C THR A 408 14.04 4.65 14.45
N ASP A 409 13.62 3.99 13.39
CA ASP A 409 14.06 4.22 12.03
C ASP A 409 12.82 4.09 11.11
N ASN A 410 12.73 4.98 10.15
CA ASN A 410 11.68 4.96 9.14
C ASN A 410 11.84 3.75 8.21
N ASP A 411 13.08 3.35 7.93
CA ASP A 411 13.38 2.40 6.87
C ASP A 411 13.04 0.96 7.26
N ASN A 412 13.08 0.65 8.56
CA ASN A 412 12.70 -0.65 9.14
C ASN A 412 11.33 -0.63 9.85
N ASN A 413 10.55 0.44 9.67
CA ASN A 413 9.23 0.65 10.26
C ASN A 413 9.20 0.80 11.79
N THR A 414 10.33 0.80 12.52
CA THR A 414 10.28 0.91 13.99
C THR A 414 9.76 2.27 14.45
N LEU A 415 9.91 3.33 13.64
CA LEU A 415 9.26 4.63 13.91
C LEU A 415 7.74 4.52 14.06
N CYS A 416 7.08 3.73 13.21
CA CYS A 416 5.63 3.54 13.25
C CYS A 416 5.24 2.44 14.24
N LEU A 417 5.96 1.30 14.21
CA LEU A 417 5.67 0.15 15.05
C LEU A 417 5.90 0.44 16.54
N ALA A 418 6.63 1.48 16.91
CA ALA A 418 6.78 1.91 18.30
C ALA A 418 5.42 2.09 19.01
N CYS A 419 4.44 2.67 18.30
CA CYS A 419 3.09 2.88 18.83
C CYS A 419 2.06 1.90 18.22
N HIS A 420 2.26 1.46 16.98
CA HIS A 420 1.29 0.62 16.26
C HIS A 420 1.41 -0.89 16.55
N ALA A 421 2.51 -1.36 17.13
CA ALA A 421 2.60 -2.73 17.64
C ALA A 421 1.52 -2.99 18.71
N GLU A 422 1.11 -4.25 18.87
CA GLU A 422 0.08 -4.70 19.82
C GLU A 422 -1.37 -4.30 19.48
N PHE A 423 -1.58 -3.52 18.42
CA PHE A 423 -2.90 -3.15 17.90
C PHE A 423 -3.15 -3.78 16.54
N GLU A 424 -4.40 -4.14 16.22
CA GLU A 424 -4.77 -4.68 14.91
C GLU A 424 -4.34 -3.73 13.78
N PRO A 425 -3.63 -4.21 12.72
CA PRO A 425 -3.33 -5.61 12.38
C PRO A 425 -1.95 -6.14 12.84
N PHE A 426 -1.27 -5.44 13.77
CA PHE A 426 0.06 -5.74 14.30
C PHE A 426 0.03 -6.34 15.71
N GLU A 427 -1.09 -6.95 16.14
CA GLU A 427 -1.28 -7.48 17.49
C GLU A 427 -0.28 -8.59 17.87
N LEU A 428 0.36 -9.22 16.88
CA LEU A 428 1.38 -10.25 17.08
C LEU A 428 2.79 -9.68 17.28
N ILE A 429 3.00 -8.39 17.06
CA ILE A 429 4.26 -7.69 17.32
C ILE A 429 4.14 -7.03 18.70
N SER A 430 5.06 -7.31 19.63
CA SER A 430 5.15 -6.59 20.90
C SER A 430 6.14 -5.43 20.84
N LYS A 431 6.00 -4.44 21.72
CA LYS A 431 6.95 -3.31 21.81
C LYS A 431 8.39 -3.77 22.08
N GLU A 432 8.60 -4.83 22.85
CA GLU A 432 9.93 -5.41 23.08
C GLU A 432 10.53 -6.06 21.81
N MET A 433 9.69 -6.62 20.94
CA MET A 433 10.14 -7.12 19.64
C MET A 433 10.64 -5.96 18.78
N VAL A 434 9.92 -4.85 18.76
CA VAL A 434 10.30 -3.63 18.02
C VAL A 434 11.58 -3.02 18.60
N ALA A 435 11.74 -3.01 19.92
CA ALA A 435 12.96 -2.53 20.60
C ALA A 435 14.21 -3.36 20.27
N ASN A 436 14.04 -4.65 19.98
CA ASN A 436 15.12 -5.55 19.59
C ASN A 436 14.72 -6.40 18.37
N PRO A 437 14.74 -5.81 17.16
CA PRO A 437 14.24 -6.45 15.94
C PRO A 437 15.32 -7.35 15.33
N THR A 438 15.74 -8.38 16.08
CA THR A 438 16.77 -9.34 15.68
C THR A 438 16.30 -10.79 15.86
N GLY A 439 16.89 -11.71 15.08
CA GLY A 439 16.55 -13.14 15.15
C GLY A 439 15.05 -13.40 14.98
N ALA A 440 14.47 -14.22 15.86
CA ALA A 440 13.05 -14.58 15.80
C ALA A 440 12.08 -13.39 15.91
N ASN A 441 12.47 -12.31 16.61
CA ASN A 441 11.65 -11.09 16.68
C ASN A 441 11.52 -10.45 15.30
N LEU A 442 12.64 -10.39 14.57
CA LEU A 442 12.65 -9.87 13.20
C LEU A 442 11.81 -10.73 12.27
N ASP A 443 11.85 -12.06 12.41
CA ASP A 443 11.06 -12.97 11.59
C ASP A 443 9.56 -12.77 11.81
N THR A 444 9.13 -12.54 13.05
CA THR A 444 7.73 -12.18 13.37
C THR A 444 7.34 -10.83 12.78
N ILE A 445 8.17 -9.79 12.98
CA ILE A 445 7.92 -8.45 12.43
C ILE A 445 7.79 -8.52 10.92
N LYS A 446 8.72 -9.22 10.24
CA LYS A 446 8.67 -9.47 8.80
C LYS A 446 7.35 -10.11 8.41
N ALA A 447 7.00 -11.25 9.00
CA ALA A 447 5.80 -11.98 8.63
C ALA A 447 4.52 -11.12 8.75
N VAL A 448 4.39 -10.35 9.83
CA VAL A 448 3.21 -9.50 10.07
C VAL A 448 3.21 -8.28 9.13
N VAL A 449 4.35 -7.60 8.98
CA VAL A 449 4.46 -6.44 8.09
C VAL A 449 4.27 -6.84 6.63
N GLU A 450 4.83 -7.95 6.18
CA GLU A 450 4.62 -8.50 4.83
C GLU A 450 3.16 -8.90 4.62
N ALA A 451 2.51 -9.49 5.64
CA ALA A 451 1.10 -9.85 5.56
C ALA A 451 0.18 -8.61 5.45
N HIS A 452 0.52 -7.52 6.14
CA HIS A 452 -0.20 -6.26 6.07
C HIS A 452 0.05 -5.51 4.75
N THR A 453 1.33 -5.30 4.42
CA THR A 453 1.73 -4.48 3.27
C THR A 453 1.66 -5.22 1.94
N LYS A 454 1.62 -6.56 1.96
CA LYS A 454 1.69 -7.45 0.80
C LYS A 454 2.97 -7.32 -0.03
N HIS A 455 4.03 -6.81 0.60
CA HIS A 455 5.35 -6.62 0.01
C HIS A 455 6.41 -7.19 0.94
N SER A 456 7.50 -7.73 0.38
CA SER A 456 8.62 -8.24 1.16
C SER A 456 9.22 -7.17 2.08
N TYR A 457 9.54 -7.58 3.30
CA TYR A 457 10.18 -6.75 4.30
C TYR A 457 11.67 -6.66 3.99
N ASP A 458 12.03 -5.55 3.35
CA ASP A 458 13.38 -5.26 2.89
C ASP A 458 13.76 -3.81 3.19
N PRO A 459 14.14 -3.50 4.45
CA PRO A 459 14.48 -2.16 4.86
C PRO A 459 15.75 -1.62 4.19
N THR A 460 16.64 -2.52 3.76
CA THR A 460 17.96 -2.18 3.18
C THR A 460 17.95 -2.09 1.65
N GLY A 461 16.99 -2.69 0.97
CA GLY A 461 16.87 -2.66 -0.48
C GLY A 461 15.72 -1.76 -0.92
N SER A 462 14.69 -2.35 -1.55
CA SER A 462 13.63 -1.57 -2.18
C SER A 462 12.78 -0.78 -1.19
N GLY A 463 12.69 -1.22 0.07
CA GLY A 463 11.82 -0.63 1.08
C GLY A 463 10.35 -0.66 0.68
N ALA A 464 9.89 -1.68 -0.04
CA ALA A 464 8.52 -1.75 -0.56
C ALA A 464 7.46 -1.86 0.55
N SER A 465 7.78 -2.53 1.66
CA SER A 465 6.90 -2.70 2.82
C SER A 465 6.97 -1.54 3.83
N ARG A 466 7.56 -0.39 3.45
CA ARG A 466 7.83 0.70 4.38
C ARG A 466 6.53 1.49 4.66
N CYS A 467 6.14 1.63 5.92
CA CYS A 467 4.84 2.22 6.30
C CYS A 467 4.62 3.60 5.69
N SER A 468 5.65 4.45 5.73
CA SER A 468 5.62 5.82 5.19
C SER A 468 5.43 5.89 3.67
N LYS A 469 5.76 4.85 2.90
CA LYS A 469 5.47 4.85 1.45
C LYS A 469 3.98 4.72 1.13
N CYS A 470 3.23 4.05 2.00
CA CYS A 470 1.80 3.84 1.79
C CYS A 470 0.96 4.90 2.52
N HIS A 471 1.29 5.16 3.78
CA HIS A 471 0.53 6.05 4.65
C HIS A 471 0.95 7.51 4.55
N ASP A 472 2.19 7.78 4.12
CA ASP A 472 2.67 9.14 3.95
C ASP A 472 3.16 9.35 2.49
N PRO A 473 2.29 9.12 1.48
CA PRO A 473 2.72 9.20 0.10
C PRO A 473 3.20 10.61 -0.24
N LYS A 474 4.18 10.72 -1.14
CA LYS A 474 4.62 12.03 -1.63
C LYS A 474 3.58 12.56 -2.60
N VAL A 475 2.93 13.68 -2.28
CA VAL A 475 1.74 14.18 -3.00
C VAL A 475 1.85 15.64 -3.44
N ALA A 476 2.88 16.34 -2.98
CA ALA A 476 3.10 17.76 -3.27
C ALA A 476 4.50 18.03 -3.82
N LYS A 477 4.68 19.22 -4.38
CA LYS A 477 5.92 19.68 -5.01
C LYS A 477 6.66 20.70 -4.16
N SER A 478 7.94 20.43 -3.90
CA SER A 478 8.98 21.38 -3.52
C SER A 478 9.86 21.72 -4.72
N ALA A 479 10.72 20.79 -5.14
CA ALA A 479 11.68 20.94 -6.23
C ALA A 479 11.20 20.19 -7.47
N ILE A 480 10.87 18.90 -7.32
CA ILE A 480 10.26 18.06 -8.35
C ILE A 480 8.84 17.66 -7.93
N GLU A 481 8.00 17.28 -8.89
CA GLU A 481 6.65 16.79 -8.54
C GLU A 481 6.78 15.56 -7.62
N TYR A 482 5.92 15.47 -6.59
CA TYR A 482 5.88 14.35 -5.63
C TYR A 482 7.18 14.14 -4.84
N ASP A 483 7.76 15.22 -4.30
CA ASP A 483 8.91 15.17 -3.40
C ASP A 483 8.60 15.56 -1.94
N ILE A 484 7.36 15.97 -1.64
CA ILE A 484 6.87 16.25 -0.28
C ILE A 484 5.84 15.19 0.14
N HIS A 485 6.11 14.58 1.30
CA HIS A 485 5.25 13.62 2.02
C HIS A 485 3.98 14.29 2.59
N SER A 486 2.85 13.57 2.51
CA SER A 486 1.53 13.99 3.02
C SER A 486 1.51 14.37 4.52
N HIS A 487 1.42 13.50 5.52
CA HIS A 487 1.04 13.78 6.94
C HIS A 487 -0.48 13.74 7.22
N SER A 488 -1.30 13.34 6.25
CA SER A 488 -2.66 12.88 6.55
C SER A 488 -2.66 11.46 7.14
N PHE A 489 -1.58 10.70 6.91
CA PHE A 489 -1.34 9.29 7.32
C PHE A 489 -2.31 8.27 6.70
N TRP A 490 -3.15 8.71 5.77
CA TRP A 490 -4.09 7.87 5.05
C TRP A 490 -3.44 7.28 3.80
N VAL A 491 -3.79 6.02 3.51
CA VAL A 491 -3.44 5.42 2.22
C VAL A 491 -4.38 5.99 1.17
N LEU A 492 -3.81 6.63 0.14
CA LEU A 492 -4.58 7.10 -1.01
C LEU A 492 -4.79 5.94 -1.97
N SER A 493 -6.04 5.50 -2.14
CA SER A 493 -6.35 4.27 -2.87
C SER A 493 -6.41 4.48 -4.38
N PRO A 494 -6.12 3.46 -5.20
CA PRO A 494 -6.31 3.52 -6.65
C PRO A 494 -7.76 3.85 -7.05
N GLU A 495 -8.77 3.45 -6.27
CA GLU A 495 -10.17 3.84 -6.50
C GLU A 495 -10.36 5.35 -6.48
N GLN A 496 -9.65 6.06 -5.63
CA GLN A 496 -9.76 7.51 -5.53
C GLN A 496 -9.20 8.18 -6.79
N THR A 497 -8.12 7.64 -7.35
CA THR A 497 -7.65 8.09 -8.67
C THR A 497 -8.78 7.98 -9.71
N LEU A 498 -9.48 6.84 -9.76
CA LEU A 498 -10.57 6.59 -10.72
C LEU A 498 -11.84 7.41 -10.43
N ALA A 499 -12.21 7.62 -9.17
CA ALA A 499 -13.44 8.30 -8.77
C ALA A 499 -13.41 9.81 -9.04
N TYR A 500 -12.23 10.43 -8.95
CA TYR A 500 -12.07 11.89 -9.03
C TYR A 500 -11.50 12.37 -10.36
N GLN A 501 -11.64 11.58 -11.42
CA GLN A 501 -11.16 11.93 -12.78
C GLN A 501 -11.68 13.28 -13.28
N SER A 502 -12.94 13.62 -12.99
CA SER A 502 -13.52 14.91 -13.39
C SER A 502 -12.92 16.13 -12.65
N GLU A 503 -12.19 15.91 -11.56
CA GLU A 503 -11.54 16.96 -10.75
C GLU A 503 -10.02 16.98 -10.93
N GLY A 504 -9.49 16.31 -11.98
CA GLY A 504 -8.06 16.21 -12.24
C GLY A 504 -7.38 15.00 -11.61
N GLY A 505 -8.17 14.05 -11.07
CA GLY A 505 -7.68 12.84 -10.40
C GLY A 505 -6.98 13.14 -9.07
N VAL A 506 -6.63 12.07 -8.35
CA VAL A 506 -5.86 12.12 -7.10
C VAL A 506 -4.69 11.14 -7.22
N PRO A 507 -3.47 11.47 -6.75
CA PRO A 507 -2.41 10.49 -6.59
C PRO A 507 -2.86 9.35 -5.70
N ASN A 508 -2.51 8.11 -6.05
CA ASN A 508 -2.63 6.97 -5.14
C ASN A 508 -1.24 6.54 -4.62
N SER A 509 -1.21 6.05 -3.38
CA SER A 509 0.03 5.70 -2.68
C SER A 509 0.84 4.63 -3.41
N CYS A 510 0.17 3.66 -4.03
CA CYS A 510 0.80 2.56 -4.75
C CYS A 510 1.60 3.06 -5.96
N ALA A 511 0.97 3.88 -6.81
CA ALA A 511 1.58 4.40 -8.02
C ALA A 511 2.71 5.41 -7.70
N VAL A 512 2.42 6.41 -6.86
CA VAL A 512 3.36 7.51 -6.63
C VAL A 512 4.63 7.08 -5.89
N SER A 513 4.50 6.09 -5.00
CA SER A 513 5.64 5.59 -4.24
C SER A 513 6.48 4.59 -5.03
N CYS A 514 5.84 3.68 -5.78
CA CYS A 514 6.50 2.51 -6.36
C CYS A 514 6.10 2.23 -7.82
N HIS A 515 4.83 1.95 -8.11
CA HIS A 515 4.41 1.30 -9.38
C HIS A 515 4.44 2.20 -10.62
N ARG A 516 4.62 3.51 -10.45
CA ARG A 516 4.87 4.42 -11.56
C ARG A 516 6.35 4.58 -11.90
N LYS A 517 7.24 4.08 -11.05
CA LYS A 517 8.69 4.08 -11.27
C LYS A 517 9.11 2.78 -11.94
N SER A 518 10.15 2.82 -12.76
CA SER A 518 10.70 1.66 -13.47
C SER A 518 11.18 0.52 -12.56
N ASP A 519 11.42 0.81 -11.29
CA ASP A 519 12.03 -0.13 -10.34
C ASP A 519 11.04 -1.18 -9.80
N PHE A 520 9.74 -1.02 -10.10
CA PHE A 520 8.67 -1.93 -9.69
C PHE A 520 7.83 -2.36 -10.90
N PRO A 521 7.08 -3.48 -10.81
CA PRO A 521 6.18 -3.88 -11.87
C PRO A 521 5.23 -2.74 -12.25
N ASN A 522 5.38 -2.27 -13.49
CA ASN A 522 4.51 -1.30 -14.14
C ASN A 522 3.44 -1.99 -14.99
N PHE A 523 3.33 -3.33 -14.89
CA PHE A 523 2.35 -4.15 -15.61
C PHE A 523 2.43 -4.01 -17.14
N GLY A 524 3.64 -3.80 -17.67
CA GLY A 524 3.88 -3.64 -19.11
C GLY A 524 3.41 -2.29 -19.67
N MET A 525 3.09 -1.33 -18.81
CA MET A 525 2.65 0.00 -19.22
C MET A 525 3.84 0.92 -19.53
N ASP A 526 3.74 1.68 -20.61
CA ASP A 526 4.70 2.75 -20.90
C ASP A 526 4.38 3.99 -20.05
N LEU A 527 5.18 4.19 -19.00
CA LEU A 527 5.02 5.27 -18.03
C LEU A 527 6.04 6.41 -18.26
N SER A 528 6.63 6.49 -19.45
CA SER A 528 7.68 7.46 -19.81
C SER A 528 7.22 8.92 -19.93
N ALA A 529 5.94 9.23 -19.76
CA ALA A 529 5.42 10.59 -19.83
C ALA A 529 5.70 11.41 -18.55
N ASP A 530 6.37 12.55 -18.71
CA ASP A 530 7.18 13.22 -17.67
C ASP A 530 6.45 14.11 -16.65
N VAL A 531 5.16 14.40 -16.75
CA VAL A 531 4.58 15.45 -15.87
C VAL A 531 3.20 15.11 -15.32
N LEU A 532 3.21 14.47 -14.16
CA LEU A 532 2.05 14.22 -13.31
C LEU A 532 1.59 15.52 -12.60
N LYS A 533 1.03 16.50 -13.30
CA LYS A 533 0.31 17.62 -12.63
C LYS A 533 -1.14 17.27 -12.29
N VAL A 534 -1.66 16.27 -12.99
CA VAL A 534 -2.99 15.68 -12.90
C VAL A 534 -2.84 14.15 -12.97
N TRP A 535 -3.84 13.43 -12.48
CA TRP A 535 -3.89 11.96 -12.48
C TRP A 535 -5.01 11.46 -13.39
N THR A 536 -5.16 12.11 -14.54
CA THR A 536 -6.21 11.84 -15.53
C THR A 536 -5.70 11.27 -16.83
N GLU A 537 -4.38 11.10 -16.96
CA GLU A 537 -3.82 10.55 -18.18
C GLU A 537 -4.26 9.09 -18.35
N PRO A 538 -4.48 8.60 -19.59
CA PRO A 538 -4.90 7.22 -19.81
C PRO A 538 -4.01 6.18 -19.13
N THR A 539 -2.71 6.46 -19.02
CA THR A 539 -1.74 5.59 -18.33
C THR A 539 -1.91 5.60 -16.82
N ASP A 540 -2.25 6.74 -16.22
CA ASP A 540 -2.60 6.83 -14.79
C ASP A 540 -3.88 6.06 -14.48
N VAL A 541 -4.89 6.20 -15.34
CA VAL A 541 -6.17 5.51 -15.20
C VAL A 541 -5.99 4.00 -15.34
N ALA A 542 -5.24 3.55 -16.35
CA ALA A 542 -4.96 2.13 -16.56
C ALA A 542 -4.16 1.52 -15.40
N LEU A 543 -3.13 2.25 -14.92
CA LEU A 543 -2.35 1.82 -13.77
C LEU A 543 -3.21 1.75 -12.50
N ALA A 544 -4.06 2.75 -12.26
CA ALA A 544 -5.00 2.75 -11.14
C ALA A 544 -6.04 1.61 -11.24
N ASP A 545 -6.61 1.34 -12.41
CA ASP A 545 -7.49 0.19 -12.65
C ASP A 545 -6.80 -1.13 -12.34
N THR A 546 -5.53 -1.27 -12.74
CA THR A 546 -4.74 -2.46 -12.46
C THR A 546 -4.45 -2.61 -10.97
N LEU A 547 -3.98 -1.54 -10.33
CA LEU A 547 -3.64 -1.55 -8.90
C LEU A 547 -4.88 -1.76 -8.02
N LYS A 548 -6.04 -1.24 -8.43
CA LYS A 548 -7.33 -1.48 -7.77
C LYS A 548 -7.67 -2.97 -7.66
N ARG A 549 -7.26 -3.78 -8.64
CA ARG A 549 -7.48 -5.24 -8.56
C ARG A 549 -6.76 -5.85 -7.37
N PHE A 550 -5.69 -5.23 -6.89
CA PHE A 550 -4.95 -5.68 -5.71
C PHE A 550 -5.39 -4.95 -4.45
N PHE A 551 -5.47 -3.63 -4.48
CA PHE A 551 -5.73 -2.78 -3.32
C PHE A 551 -7.14 -2.16 -3.37
N GLY A 552 -7.87 -2.18 -2.24
CA GLY A 552 -9.20 -1.58 -2.07
C GLY A 552 -10.35 -2.60 -2.05
N THR A 553 -11.59 -2.11 -2.03
CA THR A 553 -12.79 -2.97 -1.91
C THR A 553 -12.98 -3.83 -3.16
N GLY A 554 -13.00 -5.16 -3.01
CA GLY A 554 -13.02 -6.07 -4.16
C GLY A 554 -11.61 -6.40 -4.70
N GLY A 555 -10.55 -5.88 -4.07
CA GLY A 555 -9.16 -6.10 -4.46
C GLY A 555 -8.55 -7.32 -3.76
N TYR A 556 -7.65 -8.03 -4.45
CA TYR A 556 -6.99 -9.28 -4.03
C TYR A 556 -6.38 -9.24 -2.62
N TRP A 557 -6.00 -8.07 -2.10
CA TRP A 557 -5.34 -7.93 -0.80
C TRP A 557 -6.29 -7.65 0.37
N TRP A 558 -7.44 -7.03 0.13
CA TRP A 558 -8.38 -6.56 1.16
C TRP A 558 -9.69 -7.35 1.19
N ASP A 559 -9.94 -8.13 0.14
CA ASP A 559 -10.89 -9.25 0.17
C ASP A 559 -10.31 -10.46 0.93
N LEU A 560 -9.11 -10.34 1.51
CA LEU A 560 -8.53 -11.28 2.47
C LEU A 560 -8.88 -10.86 3.90
N ASP A 561 -10.16 -10.97 4.28
CA ASP A 561 -10.53 -11.17 5.68
C ASP A 561 -9.74 -12.40 6.20
N PRO A 562 -9.20 -12.42 7.43
CA PRO A 562 -8.57 -13.61 8.03
C PRO A 562 -9.48 -14.86 8.05
N SER A 563 -10.75 -14.73 7.64
CA SER A 563 -11.74 -15.77 7.39
C SER A 563 -12.40 -15.75 5.98
N GLY A 564 -11.88 -14.94 5.04
CA GLY A 564 -12.58 -14.49 3.83
C GLY A 564 -12.17 -15.06 2.48
N ASN A 565 -11.33 -16.10 2.42
CA ASN A 565 -11.02 -16.75 1.15
C ASN A 565 -12.20 -17.48 0.51
N MET A 566 -13.38 -17.51 1.14
CA MET A 566 -14.49 -18.32 0.66
C MET A 566 -15.26 -17.62 -0.47
N GLY A 567 -15.33 -18.26 -1.64
CA GLY A 567 -16.34 -17.97 -2.65
C GLY A 567 -17.76 -18.18 -2.09
N GLU A 568 -18.78 -17.72 -2.81
CA GLU A 568 -20.16 -18.08 -2.45
C GLU A 568 -20.27 -19.60 -2.41
N PRO A 569 -20.80 -20.20 -1.32
CA PRO A 569 -20.91 -21.65 -1.24
C PRO A 569 -21.73 -22.21 -2.41
N VAL A 570 -21.27 -23.32 -2.96
CA VAL A 570 -22.06 -24.13 -3.90
C VAL A 570 -22.99 -24.98 -3.04
N ASN A 571 -24.26 -24.59 -3.01
CA ASN A 571 -25.29 -25.33 -2.28
C ASN A 571 -25.72 -26.56 -3.10
N VAL A 572 -25.70 -27.73 -2.47
CA VAL A 572 -26.09 -29.01 -3.06
C VAL A 572 -27.57 -29.23 -2.79
N ALA A 573 -28.37 -29.14 -3.84
CA ALA A 573 -29.82 -29.34 -3.75
C ALA A 573 -30.16 -30.84 -3.73
N ARG A 574 -31.02 -31.25 -2.80
CA ARG A 574 -31.45 -32.64 -2.71
C ARG A 574 -32.49 -32.96 -3.80
N VAL A 575 -32.26 -34.02 -4.56
CA VAL A 575 -33.15 -34.51 -5.63
C VAL A 575 -33.56 -35.96 -5.38
N THR A 576 -34.71 -36.36 -5.93
CA THR A 576 -35.16 -37.77 -5.91
C THR A 576 -34.57 -38.55 -7.08
N ASP A 577 -34.63 -37.94 -8.27
CA ASP A 577 -34.06 -38.49 -9.50
C ASP A 577 -32.76 -37.73 -9.81
N MET A 578 -31.66 -38.47 -9.97
CA MET A 578 -30.37 -37.89 -10.37
C MET A 578 -30.40 -37.47 -11.84
N PRO A 579 -29.62 -36.44 -12.23
CA PRO A 579 -29.46 -36.06 -13.64
C PRO A 579 -28.84 -37.20 -14.46
N VAL A 580 -29.14 -37.20 -15.74
CA VAL A 580 -28.49 -38.06 -16.74
C VAL A 580 -27.17 -37.37 -17.13
N ILE A 581 -26.06 -38.05 -16.87
CA ILE A 581 -24.73 -37.50 -17.18
C ILE A 581 -24.47 -37.60 -18.70
N ASP A 582 -24.79 -36.53 -19.42
CA ASP A 582 -24.68 -36.42 -20.89
C ASP A 582 -24.16 -35.04 -21.39
N GLY A 583 -23.76 -34.17 -20.46
CA GLY A 583 -23.24 -32.83 -20.73
C GLY A 583 -24.34 -31.84 -21.13
N ASP A 584 -25.58 -32.06 -20.71
CA ASP A 584 -26.73 -31.21 -20.99
C ASP A 584 -27.33 -30.64 -19.69
N ASP A 585 -27.48 -29.31 -19.63
CA ASP A 585 -28.00 -28.66 -18.43
C ASP A 585 -29.53 -28.59 -18.37
N SER A 586 -30.22 -29.21 -19.34
CA SER A 586 -31.68 -29.17 -19.46
C SER A 586 -32.43 -30.19 -18.58
N ASP A 587 -31.70 -31.08 -17.90
CA ASP A 587 -32.30 -32.08 -17.03
C ASP A 587 -33.14 -31.47 -15.90
N PRO A 588 -34.35 -32.00 -15.61
CA PRO A 588 -35.21 -31.49 -14.55
C PRO A 588 -34.57 -31.47 -13.15
N ALA A 589 -33.61 -32.36 -12.89
CA ALA A 589 -32.88 -32.42 -11.63
C ALA A 589 -32.12 -31.12 -11.31
N TRP A 590 -31.62 -30.42 -12.33
CA TRP A 590 -30.90 -29.15 -12.18
C TRP A 590 -31.80 -27.95 -11.88
N ALA A 591 -33.12 -28.07 -12.08
CA ALA A 591 -34.05 -26.95 -11.92
C ALA A 591 -34.11 -26.40 -10.49
N ASN A 592 -33.84 -27.25 -9.50
CA ASN A 592 -33.84 -26.89 -8.08
C ASN A 592 -32.44 -26.54 -7.54
N ALA A 593 -31.38 -26.71 -8.34
CA ALA A 593 -30.02 -26.39 -7.95
C ALA A 593 -29.70 -24.92 -8.23
N GLN A 594 -29.15 -24.23 -7.23
CA GLN A 594 -28.68 -22.86 -7.40
C GLN A 594 -27.40 -22.85 -8.25
N GLU A 595 -27.37 -21.97 -9.25
CA GLU A 595 -26.15 -21.68 -10.00
C GLU A 595 -25.27 -20.71 -9.23
N THR A 596 -24.03 -21.11 -8.96
CA THR A 596 -23.02 -20.30 -8.29
C THR A 596 -21.94 -19.90 -9.27
N MET A 597 -21.62 -18.60 -9.32
CA MET A 597 -20.50 -18.07 -10.11
C MET A 597 -19.19 -18.20 -9.32
N LEU A 598 -18.21 -18.89 -9.89
CA LEU A 598 -16.87 -19.07 -9.32
C LEU A 598 -15.95 -17.91 -9.73
N ALA A 599 -14.88 -17.65 -8.97
CA ALA A 599 -14.05 -16.46 -9.22
C ALA A 599 -13.20 -16.56 -10.50
N ASN A 600 -12.99 -17.77 -11.02
CA ASN A 600 -12.36 -18.00 -12.33
C ASN A 600 -13.30 -17.79 -13.53
N GLY A 601 -14.58 -17.48 -13.28
CA GLY A 601 -15.60 -17.21 -14.30
C GLY A 601 -16.35 -18.45 -14.78
N ALA A 602 -16.14 -19.63 -14.18
CA ALA A 602 -17.02 -20.78 -14.36
C ALA A 602 -18.31 -20.62 -13.54
N THR A 603 -19.37 -21.31 -13.96
CA THR A 603 -20.58 -21.51 -13.14
C THR A 603 -20.65 -22.95 -12.66
N MET A 604 -21.11 -23.17 -11.44
CA MET A 604 -21.29 -24.51 -10.86
C MET A 604 -22.68 -24.68 -10.26
N LYS A 605 -23.28 -25.86 -10.45
CA LYS A 605 -24.45 -26.37 -9.75
C LYS A 605 -24.12 -27.73 -9.13
N ALA A 606 -24.77 -28.09 -8.03
CA ALA A 606 -24.62 -29.40 -7.44
C ALA A 606 -25.96 -29.95 -6.94
N VAL A 607 -26.17 -31.25 -7.11
CA VAL A 607 -27.32 -31.99 -6.58
C VAL A 607 -26.89 -33.30 -5.95
N ASN A 608 -27.69 -33.82 -5.03
CA ASN A 608 -27.45 -35.14 -4.45
C ASN A 608 -28.74 -35.90 -4.16
N ASN A 609 -28.64 -37.23 -4.14
CA ASN A 609 -29.61 -38.12 -3.50
C ASN A 609 -28.99 -38.77 -2.25
N GLU A 610 -29.52 -39.89 -1.78
CA GLU A 610 -29.00 -40.59 -0.59
C GLU A 610 -27.66 -41.30 -0.80
N GLU A 611 -27.26 -41.54 -2.05
CA GLU A 611 -26.11 -42.38 -2.40
C GLU A 611 -25.05 -41.62 -3.21
N LYS A 612 -25.44 -40.61 -3.99
CA LYS A 612 -24.61 -39.97 -5.00
C LYS A 612 -24.69 -38.45 -4.97
N ILE A 613 -23.65 -37.82 -5.49
CA ILE A 613 -23.59 -36.40 -5.84
C ILE A 613 -23.37 -36.26 -7.35
N ALA A 614 -24.01 -35.26 -7.94
CA ALA A 614 -23.72 -34.79 -9.28
C ALA A 614 -23.38 -33.29 -9.27
N ILE A 615 -22.41 -32.89 -10.09
CA ILE A 615 -21.94 -31.52 -10.22
C ILE A 615 -21.97 -31.13 -11.70
N LEU A 616 -22.58 -29.99 -12.00
CA LEU A 616 -22.60 -29.40 -13.34
C LEU A 616 -21.75 -28.14 -13.37
N VAL A 617 -20.86 -28.04 -14.34
CA VAL A 617 -19.94 -26.92 -14.52
C VAL A 617 -20.04 -26.38 -15.94
N LYS A 618 -20.01 -25.06 -16.10
CA LYS A 618 -19.86 -24.41 -17.40
C LYS A 618 -18.75 -23.38 -17.40
N TRP A 619 -18.00 -23.32 -18.49
CA TRP A 619 -16.97 -22.31 -18.69
C TRP A 619 -16.77 -21.98 -20.16
N ASN A 620 -16.30 -20.76 -20.41
CA ASN A 620 -15.96 -20.32 -21.76
C ASN A 620 -14.61 -20.91 -22.16
N ASP A 621 -14.59 -21.53 -23.32
CA ASP A 621 -13.41 -22.00 -24.02
C ASP A 621 -13.60 -21.72 -25.51
N PRO A 622 -13.25 -20.50 -25.98
CA PRO A 622 -13.49 -20.07 -27.36
C PRO A 622 -12.76 -20.95 -28.39
N THR A 623 -11.86 -21.82 -27.93
CA THR A 623 -11.10 -22.71 -28.80
C THR A 623 -10.99 -24.12 -28.26
N MET A 624 -11.48 -25.10 -29.00
CA MET A 624 -11.40 -26.50 -28.58
C MET A 624 -10.07 -27.12 -29.07
N SER A 625 -9.00 -26.86 -28.33
CA SER A 625 -7.60 -27.11 -28.71
C SER A 625 -7.12 -28.57 -28.59
N MET A 626 -7.96 -29.56 -28.89
CA MET A 626 -7.70 -31.00 -28.75
C MET A 626 -6.45 -31.53 -29.50
N THR A 627 -5.87 -30.72 -30.39
CA THR A 627 -4.69 -31.02 -31.23
C THR A 627 -3.36 -30.75 -30.52
N ARG A 628 -3.36 -30.14 -29.33
CA ARG A 628 -2.19 -29.55 -28.65
C ARG A 628 -1.46 -30.44 -27.62
N GLY A 629 -1.59 -31.77 -27.75
CA GLY A 629 -0.99 -32.76 -26.84
C GLY A 629 0.29 -33.43 -27.34
N GLY A 630 0.95 -32.86 -28.36
CA GLY A 630 1.94 -33.58 -29.16
C GLY A 630 1.30 -34.69 -29.99
N SER A 631 0.17 -34.41 -30.64
CA SER A 631 -0.46 -35.33 -31.60
C SER A 631 0.43 -35.55 -32.83
N TRP A 632 0.12 -36.55 -33.63
CA TRP A 632 0.95 -36.97 -34.77
C TRP A 632 0.38 -36.48 -36.10
N GLN A 633 1.29 -35.98 -36.93
CA GLN A 633 1.02 -35.62 -38.32
C GLN A 633 1.92 -36.41 -39.27
N TRP A 634 1.38 -36.80 -40.41
CA TRP A 634 2.17 -37.39 -41.49
C TRP A 634 2.54 -36.29 -42.50
N GLN A 635 3.84 -36.01 -42.61
CA GLN A 635 4.35 -34.98 -43.50
C GLN A 635 5.57 -35.51 -44.26
N ASN A 636 5.57 -35.37 -45.59
CA ASN A 636 6.71 -35.72 -46.45
C ASN A 636 7.26 -37.14 -46.23
N GLY A 637 6.38 -38.11 -45.98
CA GLY A 637 6.78 -39.51 -45.76
C GLY A 637 7.32 -39.82 -44.36
N ALA A 638 7.09 -38.95 -43.37
CA ALA A 638 7.52 -39.16 -41.99
C ALA A 638 6.46 -38.67 -40.98
N TRP A 639 6.46 -39.30 -39.80
CA TRP A 639 5.67 -38.85 -38.66
C TRP A 639 6.36 -37.67 -37.97
N VAL A 640 5.60 -36.61 -37.72
CA VAL A 640 6.03 -35.41 -36.98
C VAL A 640 5.01 -35.07 -35.90
N LYS A 641 5.44 -34.34 -34.88
CA LYS A 641 4.56 -33.88 -33.80
C LYS A 641 3.90 -32.54 -34.17
N THR A 642 2.63 -32.37 -33.79
CA THR A 642 1.99 -31.05 -33.80
C THR A 642 2.72 -30.13 -32.81
N ASN A 643 3.16 -28.95 -33.28
CA ASN A 643 3.90 -27.91 -32.52
C ASN A 643 5.24 -28.34 -31.87
N ALA A 644 6.28 -28.48 -32.70
CA ALA A 644 7.66 -28.75 -32.27
C ALA A 644 8.38 -27.49 -31.75
N THR A 645 8.19 -27.12 -30.50
CA THR A 645 9.23 -26.41 -29.72
C THR A 645 10.02 -27.45 -28.92
N GLU A 646 11.36 -27.34 -28.91
CA GLU A 646 12.28 -28.32 -28.32
C GLU A 646 12.14 -28.54 -26.79
N GLU A 647 11.26 -27.78 -26.12
CA GLU A 647 10.81 -28.03 -24.75
C GLU A 647 9.32 -28.41 -24.77
N GLY A 648 8.96 -29.60 -24.27
CA GLY A 648 7.63 -30.22 -24.35
C GLY A 648 6.50 -29.51 -23.61
N GLY A 649 6.20 -28.26 -23.94
CA GLY A 649 5.13 -27.44 -23.36
C GLY A 649 3.76 -27.73 -23.99
N ALA A 650 3.19 -28.90 -23.71
CA ALA A 650 1.79 -29.21 -24.02
C ALA A 650 0.98 -29.26 -22.71
N ASN A 651 0.42 -28.13 -22.25
CA ASN A 651 -0.27 -28.03 -20.95
C ASN A 651 -1.76 -27.64 -21.09
N GLU A 652 -2.56 -28.44 -21.76
CA GLU A 652 -3.99 -28.15 -21.96
C GLU A 652 -4.89 -28.78 -20.88
N ASP A 653 -4.86 -28.20 -19.69
CA ASP A 653 -5.68 -28.58 -18.52
C ASP A 653 -6.99 -27.75 -18.52
N ARG A 654 -8.12 -28.27 -19.02
CA ARG A 654 -9.30 -27.42 -19.33
C ARG A 654 -10.10 -27.01 -18.11
N PHE A 655 -10.40 -27.97 -17.26
CA PHE A 655 -11.06 -27.70 -15.99
C PHE A 655 -10.58 -28.70 -14.96
N THR A 656 -10.32 -28.23 -13.75
CA THR A 656 -9.92 -29.05 -12.61
C THR A 656 -10.75 -28.69 -11.40
N ILE A 657 -11.25 -29.70 -10.69
CA ILE A 657 -11.78 -29.58 -9.33
C ILE A 657 -10.81 -30.30 -8.40
N MET A 658 -10.30 -29.61 -7.38
CA MET A 658 -9.40 -30.20 -6.39
C MET A 658 -10.05 -30.13 -5.02
N TRP A 659 -10.32 -31.29 -4.43
CA TRP A 659 -10.95 -31.47 -3.14
C TRP A 659 -9.90 -31.64 -2.04
N ASN A 660 -10.14 -30.98 -0.91
CA ASN A 660 -9.29 -31.18 0.25
C ASN A 660 -9.62 -32.50 0.97
N ILE A 661 -8.66 -33.41 1.09
CA ILE A 661 -8.75 -34.55 2.00
C ILE A 661 -8.15 -34.17 3.36
N ASN A 662 -6.87 -33.78 3.37
CA ASN A 662 -6.14 -33.42 4.60
C ASN A 662 -4.94 -32.49 4.36
N VAL A 663 -4.97 -31.66 3.33
CA VAL A 663 -3.86 -30.75 2.99
C VAL A 663 -3.78 -29.59 3.97
N SER A 664 -2.60 -29.35 4.55
CA SER A 664 -2.40 -28.17 5.40
C SER A 664 -2.47 -26.88 4.60
N GLU A 665 -3.06 -25.83 5.21
CA GLU A 665 -3.20 -24.50 4.61
C GLU A 665 -4.07 -24.47 3.33
N PHE A 666 -4.82 -25.55 3.04
CA PHE A 666 -5.78 -25.57 1.93
C PHE A 666 -6.87 -24.51 2.11
N ASP A 667 -7.26 -24.25 3.35
CA ASP A 667 -8.17 -23.18 3.76
C ASP A 667 -7.65 -21.77 3.40
N LYS A 668 -6.35 -21.63 3.15
CA LYS A 668 -5.69 -20.35 2.83
C LYS A 668 -5.25 -20.23 1.38
N ARG A 669 -5.06 -21.35 0.69
CA ARG A 669 -4.43 -21.38 -0.64
C ARG A 669 -5.21 -22.18 -1.68
N GLY A 670 -6.25 -22.93 -1.29
CA GLY A 670 -7.08 -23.74 -2.18
C GLY A 670 -6.24 -24.60 -3.14
N CYS A 671 -6.57 -24.55 -4.43
CA CYS A 671 -5.81 -25.26 -5.47
C CYS A 671 -4.37 -24.76 -5.65
N ALA A 672 -4.03 -23.55 -5.17
CA ALA A 672 -2.68 -22.99 -5.23
C ALA A 672 -1.71 -23.62 -4.21
N THR A 673 -2.20 -24.45 -3.26
CA THR A 673 -1.35 -25.33 -2.43
C THR A 673 -0.43 -26.22 -3.29
N LYS A 674 -0.88 -26.59 -4.49
CA LYS A 674 -0.16 -27.45 -5.43
C LYS A 674 0.72 -26.70 -6.43
N CYS A 675 0.25 -25.55 -6.94
CA CYS A 675 0.83 -24.93 -8.15
C CYS A 675 1.77 -23.74 -7.87
N HIS A 676 1.77 -23.15 -6.67
CA HIS A 676 2.52 -21.91 -6.38
C HIS A 676 3.24 -21.91 -5.01
N GLY A 677 3.72 -23.07 -4.54
CA GLY A 677 4.59 -23.18 -3.35
C GLY A 677 5.86 -22.33 -3.45
N GLN A 678 6.27 -21.69 -2.35
CA GLN A 678 7.56 -21.00 -2.25
C GLN A 678 8.71 -21.96 -2.54
N GLN A 679 9.38 -21.79 -3.67
CA GLN A 679 10.83 -21.86 -3.88
C GLN A 679 11.09 -21.84 -5.39
N GLY A 680 12.02 -20.99 -5.84
CA GLY A 680 12.39 -20.82 -7.24
C GLY A 680 13.02 -22.06 -7.89
N ASN A 681 12.26 -23.13 -8.09
CA ASN A 681 12.63 -24.28 -8.89
C ASN A 681 11.41 -24.86 -9.61
N ALA A 682 11.58 -25.08 -10.91
CA ALA A 682 10.56 -25.50 -11.88
C ALA A 682 10.06 -26.95 -11.72
N THR A 683 9.76 -27.41 -10.51
CA THR A 683 9.21 -28.77 -10.24
C THR A 683 7.96 -28.73 -9.36
N ALA A 684 7.02 -27.82 -9.66
CA ALA A 684 5.90 -27.42 -8.83
C ALA A 684 4.60 -28.25 -9.03
N ALA A 685 4.61 -29.54 -8.65
CA ALA A 685 3.41 -30.37 -8.72
C ALA A 685 3.26 -31.35 -7.53
N TYR A 686 3.68 -30.91 -6.34
CA TYR A 686 3.65 -31.69 -5.10
C TYR A 686 3.06 -30.90 -3.96
N LEU A 687 2.41 -31.61 -3.02
CA LEU A 687 2.09 -31.06 -1.71
C LEU A 687 3.35 -30.93 -0.85
N ASP A 688 3.28 -30.08 0.17
CA ASP A 688 4.44 -29.69 0.98
C ASP A 688 4.90 -30.82 1.93
N LYS A 689 4.01 -31.72 2.38
CA LYS A 689 4.33 -32.73 3.41
C LYS A 689 3.89 -34.14 3.02
N PRO A 690 4.75 -35.17 3.23
CA PRO A 690 4.34 -36.57 3.12
C PRO A 690 3.15 -36.92 4.02
N GLY A 691 2.21 -37.72 3.53
CA GLY A 691 0.96 -38.08 4.20
C GLY A 691 -0.20 -37.09 4.01
N GLU A 692 0.00 -36.00 3.27
CA GLU A 692 -1.08 -35.12 2.80
C GLU A 692 -1.55 -35.57 1.41
N TYR A 693 -2.86 -35.51 1.19
CA TYR A 693 -3.54 -35.89 -0.03
C TYR A 693 -4.61 -34.86 -0.41
N ALA A 694 -4.81 -34.68 -1.71
CA ALA A 694 -5.98 -34.03 -2.28
C ALA A 694 -6.53 -34.90 -3.42
N ASP A 695 -7.85 -34.95 -3.54
CA ASP A 695 -8.59 -35.63 -4.60
C ASP A 695 -8.78 -34.63 -5.76
N MET A 696 -8.47 -35.01 -7.00
CA MET A 696 -8.48 -34.11 -8.14
C MET A 696 -9.24 -34.72 -9.33
N TRP A 697 -10.38 -34.14 -9.66
CA TRP A 697 -11.13 -34.47 -10.87
C TRP A 697 -10.70 -33.54 -11.98
N HIS A 698 -10.15 -34.10 -13.05
CA HIS A 698 -9.45 -33.32 -14.06
C HIS A 698 -9.91 -33.65 -15.48
N MET A 699 -10.32 -32.63 -16.22
CA MET A 699 -10.58 -32.72 -17.65
C MET A 699 -9.39 -32.20 -18.48
N LYS A 700 -8.79 -33.07 -19.29
CA LYS A 700 -7.72 -32.70 -20.23
C LYS A 700 -8.11 -32.96 -21.69
N ALA A 701 -8.51 -31.91 -22.40
CA ALA A 701 -9.10 -32.01 -23.74
C ALA A 701 -8.19 -32.65 -24.81
N SER A 702 -6.87 -32.67 -24.67
CA SER A 702 -5.97 -33.37 -25.62
C SER A 702 -5.30 -34.62 -25.07
N ARG A 703 -5.52 -34.97 -23.79
CA ARG A 703 -4.78 -36.07 -23.13
C ARG A 703 -5.66 -37.16 -22.57
N ALA A 704 -6.53 -36.76 -21.65
CA ALA A 704 -7.21 -37.70 -20.77
C ALA A 704 -8.71 -37.65 -20.96
N LEU A 705 -9.25 -36.77 -21.83
CA LEU A 705 -10.63 -36.69 -22.33
C LEU A 705 -11.64 -37.64 -21.65
N PRO A 706 -12.77 -37.17 -21.13
CA PRO A 706 -13.83 -38.06 -20.65
C PRO A 706 -14.54 -38.74 -21.81
N ALA A 707 -13.86 -39.67 -22.47
CA ALA A 707 -14.29 -40.30 -23.70
C ALA A 707 -13.94 -41.78 -23.62
N ILE A 708 -14.93 -42.58 -23.27
CA ILE A 708 -15.08 -43.99 -23.71
C ILE A 708 -16.06 -44.07 -24.89
N SER A 709 -16.80 -42.98 -25.13
CA SER A 709 -17.53 -42.73 -26.37
C SER A 709 -17.54 -41.23 -26.66
N SER A 710 -17.64 -40.85 -27.93
CA SER A 710 -17.67 -39.47 -28.37
C SER A 710 -18.59 -39.32 -29.57
N SER A 711 -19.11 -38.12 -29.78
CA SER A 711 -19.93 -37.81 -30.95
C SER A 711 -19.78 -36.36 -31.35
N GLN A 712 -19.92 -36.12 -32.66
CA GLN A 712 -19.98 -34.80 -33.26
C GLN A 712 -21.41 -34.56 -33.74
N SER A 713 -21.94 -33.36 -33.45
CA SER A 713 -23.23 -32.91 -33.97
C SER A 713 -23.06 -31.67 -34.84
N GLY A 714 -23.62 -31.72 -36.06
CA GLY A 714 -23.50 -30.66 -37.04
C GLY A 714 -22.11 -30.56 -37.69
N THR A 715 -21.90 -29.46 -38.42
CA THR A 715 -20.64 -29.17 -39.09
C THR A 715 -19.73 -28.36 -38.15
N LEU A 716 -18.49 -28.80 -37.98
CA LEU A 716 -17.47 -28.03 -37.25
C LEU A 716 -16.85 -26.98 -38.15
N THR A 717 -16.48 -25.84 -37.56
CA THR A 717 -15.67 -24.79 -38.19
C THR A 717 -14.28 -24.79 -37.59
N PHE A 718 -13.26 -24.60 -38.42
CA PHE A 718 -11.86 -24.65 -38.03
C PHE A 718 -11.16 -23.31 -38.25
N SER A 719 -10.11 -23.05 -37.47
CA SER A 719 -9.22 -21.89 -37.61
C SER A 719 -8.25 -22.05 -38.80
N VAL A 720 -8.80 -22.29 -40.00
CA VAL A 720 -8.01 -22.65 -41.20
C VAL A 720 -7.02 -21.56 -41.64
N ASP A 721 -7.20 -20.33 -41.19
CA ASP A 721 -6.33 -19.18 -41.48
C ASP A 721 -5.27 -18.94 -40.39
N ASP A 722 -5.27 -19.70 -39.29
CA ASP A 722 -4.26 -19.61 -38.23
C ASP A 722 -3.06 -20.53 -38.55
N PRO A 723 -1.87 -19.96 -38.88
CA PRO A 723 -0.70 -20.76 -39.21
C PRO A 723 -0.10 -21.48 -37.99
N THR A 724 -0.55 -21.18 -36.76
CA THR A 724 -0.03 -21.76 -35.51
C THR A 724 -0.81 -22.99 -35.04
N ASP A 725 -2.07 -23.17 -35.48
CA ASP A 725 -2.86 -24.37 -35.25
C ASP A 725 -4.06 -24.47 -36.23
N PRO A 726 -3.84 -24.96 -37.46
CA PRO A 726 -4.88 -25.02 -38.49
C PRO A 726 -5.98 -26.06 -38.21
N HIS A 727 -5.84 -26.85 -37.13
CA HIS A 727 -6.76 -27.91 -36.73
C HIS A 727 -7.69 -27.50 -35.58
N GLN A 728 -7.57 -26.26 -35.09
CA GLN A 728 -8.33 -25.76 -33.95
C GLN A 728 -9.81 -25.54 -34.32
N VAL A 729 -10.72 -26.16 -33.57
CA VAL A 729 -12.17 -25.99 -33.77
C VAL A 729 -12.66 -24.70 -33.10
N THR A 730 -13.41 -23.89 -33.84
CA THR A 730 -13.87 -22.54 -33.45
C THR A 730 -15.39 -22.42 -33.35
N SER A 731 -16.15 -23.35 -33.95
CA SER A 731 -17.61 -23.46 -33.79
C SER A 731 -18.09 -24.88 -34.10
N GLY A 732 -19.25 -25.27 -33.58
CA GLY A 732 -19.85 -26.60 -33.73
C GLY A 732 -20.20 -27.24 -32.39
N THR A 733 -20.48 -28.54 -32.39
CA THR A 733 -20.81 -29.27 -31.16
C THR A 733 -20.12 -30.64 -31.11
N ILE A 734 -19.43 -30.90 -29.99
CA ILE A 734 -18.84 -32.19 -29.65
C ILE A 734 -19.32 -32.61 -28.27
N ILE A 735 -19.59 -33.91 -28.12
CA ILE A 735 -20.03 -34.53 -26.88
C ILE A 735 -19.08 -35.67 -26.57
N LEU A 736 -18.58 -35.68 -25.34
CA LEU A 736 -17.65 -36.66 -24.80
C LEU A 736 -18.32 -37.33 -23.59
N ASN A 737 -18.32 -38.66 -23.54
CA ASN A 737 -18.85 -39.40 -22.40
C ASN A 737 -17.83 -40.42 -21.91
N GLY A 738 -17.60 -40.44 -20.59
CA GLY A 738 -16.71 -41.40 -19.94
C GLY A 738 -16.52 -41.09 -18.46
N PHE A 739 -15.28 -40.88 -18.07
CA PHE A 739 -14.85 -40.69 -16.69
C PHE A 739 -13.91 -39.49 -16.60
N ALA A 740 -13.82 -38.84 -15.44
CA ALA A 740 -12.80 -37.82 -15.23
C ALA A 740 -11.41 -38.46 -15.06
N ASP A 741 -10.34 -37.71 -15.35
CA ASP A 741 -8.98 -38.13 -14.99
C ASP A 741 -8.80 -37.97 -13.49
N ASP A 742 -9.22 -39.00 -12.75
CA ASP A 742 -9.25 -39.02 -11.28
C ASP A 742 -7.87 -39.32 -10.70
N LYS A 743 -7.42 -38.43 -9.81
CA LYS A 743 -6.05 -38.43 -9.30
C LYS A 743 -5.94 -37.95 -7.86
N VAL A 744 -5.11 -38.67 -7.13
CA VAL A 744 -4.49 -38.21 -5.90
C VAL A 744 -3.29 -37.31 -6.14
N VAL A 745 -3.28 -36.17 -5.45
CA VAL A 745 -2.13 -35.27 -5.35
C VAL A 745 -1.42 -35.54 -4.03
N ALA A 746 -0.13 -35.86 -4.08
CA ALA A 746 0.69 -36.17 -2.91
C ALA A 746 2.02 -35.37 -2.90
N ALA A 747 2.77 -35.46 -1.81
CA ALA A 747 4.09 -34.84 -1.70
C ALA A 747 5.19 -35.61 -2.46
N ARG A 748 6.23 -34.91 -2.94
CA ARG A 748 7.31 -35.47 -3.78
C ARG A 748 8.03 -36.66 -3.17
N LEU A 749 8.16 -36.67 -1.86
CA LEU A 749 8.90 -37.68 -1.09
C LEU A 749 7.97 -38.70 -0.43
N ASP A 750 6.69 -38.75 -0.83
CA ASP A 750 5.78 -39.75 -0.30
C ASP A 750 6.15 -41.16 -0.80
N LYS A 751 6.21 -42.12 0.14
CA LYS A 751 6.63 -43.48 -0.16
C LYS A 751 5.53 -44.32 -0.78
N ASN A 752 4.28 -43.92 -0.60
CA ASN A 752 3.12 -44.61 -1.18
C ASN A 752 2.91 -44.20 -2.64
N TYR A 753 3.45 -43.05 -3.05
CA TYR A 753 3.29 -42.46 -4.38
C TYR A 753 4.64 -41.97 -4.95
N PRO A 754 5.46 -42.88 -5.52
CA PRO A 754 6.80 -42.53 -6.02
C PRO A 754 6.73 -41.68 -7.30
N PHE A 755 7.66 -40.72 -7.42
CA PHE A 755 7.78 -39.75 -8.51
C PHE A 755 7.56 -40.33 -9.93
N ASP A 756 6.55 -39.81 -10.63
CA ASP A 756 6.32 -40.04 -12.06
C ASP A 756 6.78 -38.80 -12.89
N PRO A 757 7.87 -38.90 -13.68
CA PRO A 757 8.36 -37.80 -14.50
C PRO A 757 7.43 -37.40 -15.65
N GLU A 758 6.54 -38.28 -16.12
CA GLU A 758 5.66 -37.98 -17.25
C GLU A 758 4.36 -37.27 -16.82
N ASP A 759 3.93 -37.47 -15.58
CA ASP A 759 2.76 -36.79 -14.99
C ASP A 759 3.09 -35.73 -13.93
N GLY A 760 4.37 -35.54 -13.63
CA GLY A 760 4.89 -34.47 -12.79
C GLY A 760 4.56 -34.63 -11.31
N GLY A 761 4.35 -35.85 -10.80
CA GLY A 761 3.95 -36.06 -9.40
C GLY A 761 2.47 -36.07 -9.10
N ARG A 762 1.63 -35.96 -10.15
CA ARG A 762 0.23 -36.37 -10.07
C ARG A 762 0.21 -37.89 -10.21
N HIS A 763 -0.36 -38.57 -9.24
CA HIS A 763 -0.52 -40.01 -9.29
C HIS A 763 -1.98 -40.25 -9.56
N GLY A 764 -2.31 -40.98 -10.63
CA GLY A 764 -3.70 -41.41 -10.71
C GLY A 764 -3.93 -42.51 -9.69
N ASP A 765 -5.18 -42.64 -9.31
CA ASP A 765 -5.64 -43.46 -8.19
C ASP A 765 -5.37 -44.95 -8.38
N ALA A 766 -5.68 -45.76 -7.38
CA ALA A 766 -5.41 -47.19 -7.44
C ALA A 766 -6.20 -47.85 -8.60
N GLY A 767 -5.48 -48.29 -9.64
CA GLY A 767 -6.03 -49.10 -10.73
C GLY A 767 -5.58 -48.68 -12.13
N GLN A 768 -6.37 -49.01 -13.15
CA GLN A 768 -6.04 -48.77 -14.56
C GLN A 768 -6.45 -47.36 -14.97
N ALA A 769 -5.53 -46.62 -15.62
CA ALA A 769 -5.79 -45.29 -16.16
C ALA A 769 -6.78 -45.34 -17.33
N MET A 770 -7.54 -44.25 -17.52
CA MET A 770 -8.43 -44.08 -18.67
C MET A 770 -7.70 -43.84 -20.00
N PHE A 771 -6.38 -43.67 -19.99
CA PHE A 771 -5.59 -43.53 -21.21
C PHE A 771 -4.24 -44.26 -21.11
N ARG A 772 -3.68 -44.59 -22.28
CA ARG A 772 -2.26 -44.98 -22.46
C ARG A 772 -1.64 -44.25 -23.65
N HIS A 773 -0.31 -44.25 -23.75
CA HIS A 773 0.38 -43.55 -24.83
C HIS A 773 0.21 -44.23 -26.19
N ASN A 774 -0.13 -43.45 -27.23
CA ASN A 774 -0.10 -43.89 -28.62
C ASN A 774 1.25 -43.57 -29.27
N ARG A 775 2.33 -44.21 -28.83
CA ARG A 775 3.68 -43.99 -29.39
C ARG A 775 4.53 -45.24 -29.32
N ASN A 776 5.35 -45.44 -30.35
CA ASN A 776 6.34 -46.52 -30.37
C ASN A 776 7.42 -46.32 -29.27
N ALA A 777 8.23 -47.35 -29.03
CA ALA A 777 9.17 -47.38 -27.92
C ALA A 777 10.23 -46.25 -27.95
N ASP A 778 10.63 -45.80 -29.14
CA ASP A 778 11.58 -44.72 -29.38
C ASP A 778 10.92 -43.33 -29.52
N LYS A 779 9.58 -43.24 -29.39
CA LYS A 779 8.80 -41.99 -29.40
C LYS A 779 8.92 -41.21 -30.72
N THR A 780 9.07 -41.90 -31.85
CA THR A 780 9.24 -41.30 -33.20
C THR A 780 7.99 -41.41 -34.08
N ALA A 781 7.02 -42.27 -33.73
CA ALA A 781 5.78 -42.46 -34.48
C ALA A 781 4.62 -42.91 -33.58
N PRO A 782 3.35 -42.75 -33.99
CA PRO A 782 2.22 -43.40 -33.33
C PRO A 782 2.31 -44.92 -33.43
N MET A 783 1.72 -45.63 -32.47
CA MET A 783 1.56 -47.09 -32.58
C MET A 783 0.35 -47.46 -33.44
N TYR A 784 -0.77 -46.77 -33.26
CA TYR A 784 -2.04 -47.08 -33.90
C TYR A 784 -2.61 -45.86 -34.64
N ILE A 785 -3.31 -46.13 -35.73
CA ILE A 785 -4.02 -45.15 -36.56
C ILE A 785 -5.38 -45.72 -36.96
N GLU A 786 -6.42 -44.89 -36.92
CA GLU A 786 -7.74 -45.25 -37.47
C GLU A 786 -7.68 -45.21 -39.00
N THR A 787 -8.15 -46.26 -39.65
CA THR A 787 -8.00 -46.40 -41.11
C THR A 787 -9.12 -45.73 -41.89
N GLN A 788 -10.32 -45.58 -41.32
CA GLN A 788 -11.48 -45.00 -41.98
C GLN A 788 -12.33 -44.14 -41.03
N PRO A 789 -11.76 -43.07 -40.44
CA PRO A 789 -12.54 -42.24 -39.52
C PRO A 789 -13.70 -41.54 -40.24
N ALA A 790 -14.88 -41.57 -39.64
CA ALA A 790 -16.11 -41.05 -40.22
C ALA A 790 -16.24 -39.52 -40.12
N ASN A 791 -15.64 -38.90 -39.10
CA ASN A 791 -15.67 -37.46 -38.86
C ASN A 791 -14.47 -37.00 -38.00
N PHE A 792 -14.41 -35.71 -37.67
CA PHE A 792 -13.28 -35.16 -36.90
C PHE A 792 -13.10 -35.82 -35.53
N ILE A 793 -14.19 -36.02 -34.76
CA ILE A 793 -14.04 -36.58 -33.40
C ILE A 793 -13.61 -38.05 -33.44
N ASP A 794 -14.11 -38.79 -34.43
CA ASP A 794 -13.75 -40.19 -34.72
C ASP A 794 -12.26 -40.32 -35.11
N ALA A 795 -11.71 -39.34 -35.83
CA ALA A 795 -10.28 -39.30 -36.14
C ALA A 795 -9.40 -38.91 -34.94
N MET A 796 -9.94 -38.11 -34.02
CA MET A 796 -9.21 -37.47 -32.91
C MET A 796 -9.24 -38.24 -31.60
N VAL A 797 -9.99 -39.35 -31.52
CA VAL A 797 -10.08 -40.21 -30.34
C VAL A 797 -9.92 -41.66 -30.79
N ILE A 798 -8.93 -42.37 -30.24
CA ILE A 798 -8.73 -43.81 -30.49
C ILE A 798 -9.09 -44.58 -29.23
N TYR A 799 -10.03 -45.50 -29.31
CA TYR A 799 -10.43 -46.39 -28.23
C TYR A 799 -9.67 -47.72 -28.28
N GLN A 800 -9.43 -48.31 -27.12
CA GLN A 800 -8.88 -49.66 -27.05
C GLN A 800 -9.79 -50.68 -27.75
N SER A 801 -11.12 -50.46 -27.75
CA SER A 801 -12.08 -51.31 -28.44
C SER A 801 -11.95 -51.27 -29.97
N GLU A 802 -11.57 -50.14 -30.56
CA GLU A 802 -11.33 -50.01 -32.00
C GLU A 802 -10.08 -50.78 -32.42
N ILE A 803 -9.04 -50.75 -31.58
CA ILE A 803 -7.84 -51.56 -31.77
C ILE A 803 -8.18 -53.05 -31.69
N ASP A 804 -8.95 -53.45 -30.70
CA ASP A 804 -9.35 -54.85 -30.51
C ASP A 804 -10.28 -55.35 -31.64
N ALA A 805 -11.08 -54.45 -32.23
CA ALA A 805 -11.93 -54.73 -33.39
C ALA A 805 -11.16 -54.69 -34.73
N GLY A 806 -9.96 -54.12 -34.76
CA GLY A 806 -9.13 -53.98 -35.95
C GLY A 806 -9.50 -52.79 -36.85
N GLU A 807 -10.26 -51.83 -36.34
CA GLU A 807 -10.58 -50.56 -37.02
C GLU A 807 -9.35 -49.64 -36.97
N ALA A 808 -8.75 -49.51 -35.80
CA ALA A 808 -7.44 -48.90 -35.59
C ALA A 808 -6.32 -49.95 -35.69
N VAL A 809 -5.38 -49.74 -36.61
CA VAL A 809 -4.33 -50.73 -36.94
C VAL A 809 -2.94 -50.28 -36.53
N ASP A 810 -2.06 -51.25 -36.28
CA ASP A 810 -0.65 -50.99 -35.98
C ASP A 810 0.05 -50.36 -37.20
N VAL A 811 0.54 -49.13 -37.02
CA VAL A 811 1.19 -48.32 -38.06
C VAL A 811 2.39 -49.05 -38.68
N SER A 812 3.10 -49.88 -37.91
CA SER A 812 4.25 -50.64 -38.41
C SER A 812 3.90 -51.72 -39.44
N THR A 813 2.61 -52.04 -39.58
CA THR A 813 2.10 -53.00 -40.56
C THR A 813 1.73 -52.37 -41.91
N LEU A 814 1.75 -51.03 -41.99
CA LEU A 814 1.37 -50.27 -43.18
C LEU A 814 2.60 -49.83 -43.99
N SER A 815 2.45 -49.80 -45.32
CA SER A 815 3.41 -49.13 -46.22
C SER A 815 3.16 -47.61 -46.27
N ALA A 816 4.17 -46.85 -46.69
CA ALA A 816 4.05 -45.38 -46.83
C ALA A 816 2.86 -44.97 -47.73
N ASP A 817 2.64 -45.66 -48.86
CA ASP A 817 1.50 -45.39 -49.76
C ASP A 817 0.15 -45.65 -49.08
N GLN A 818 0.07 -46.62 -48.16
CA GLN A 818 -1.15 -46.89 -47.38
C GLN A 818 -1.36 -45.80 -46.32
N ILE A 819 -0.29 -45.33 -45.68
CA ILE A 819 -0.36 -44.21 -44.73
C ILE A 819 -0.78 -42.92 -45.46
N ASP A 820 -0.24 -42.64 -46.64
CA ASP A 820 -0.63 -41.49 -47.47
C ASP A 820 -2.14 -41.53 -47.81
N ALA A 821 -2.66 -42.71 -48.17
CA ALA A 821 -4.08 -42.89 -48.48
C ALA A 821 -4.99 -42.65 -47.25
N ILE A 822 -4.57 -43.14 -46.06
CA ILE A 822 -5.29 -42.89 -44.80
C ILE A 822 -5.19 -41.40 -44.42
N TRP A 823 -4.00 -40.81 -44.56
CA TRP A 823 -3.76 -39.42 -44.20
C TRP A 823 -4.58 -38.44 -45.03
N ALA A 824 -4.86 -38.75 -46.29
CA ALA A 824 -5.77 -37.95 -47.12
C ALA A 824 -7.19 -37.82 -46.51
N ILE A 825 -7.64 -38.82 -45.73
CA ILE A 825 -8.90 -38.77 -44.98
C ILE A 825 -8.74 -37.79 -43.79
N TYR A 826 -7.69 -37.95 -42.98
CA TYR A 826 -7.40 -37.05 -41.86
C TYR A 826 -7.29 -35.59 -42.28
N ASP A 827 -6.60 -35.31 -43.38
CA ASP A 827 -6.44 -33.96 -43.95
C ASP A 827 -7.80 -33.36 -44.35
N SER A 828 -8.67 -34.16 -44.98
CA SER A 828 -10.03 -33.73 -45.35
C SER A 828 -10.94 -33.43 -44.15
N LEU A 829 -10.63 -34.05 -43.00
CA LEU A 829 -11.35 -33.85 -41.74
C LEU A 829 -10.72 -32.76 -40.87
N HIS A 830 -9.61 -32.15 -41.29
CA HIS A 830 -8.77 -31.27 -40.47
C HIS A 830 -8.33 -31.93 -39.15
N ALA A 831 -8.11 -33.24 -39.13
CA ALA A 831 -7.76 -34.01 -37.94
C ALA A 831 -6.27 -34.41 -37.87
N VAL A 832 -5.83 -34.88 -36.71
CA VAL A 832 -4.48 -35.43 -36.45
C VAL A 832 -4.58 -36.72 -35.65
N VAL A 833 -3.56 -37.58 -35.69
CA VAL A 833 -3.59 -38.82 -34.92
C VAL A 833 -3.29 -38.53 -33.44
N PRO A 834 -4.17 -38.90 -32.49
CA PRO A 834 -3.99 -38.55 -31.09
C PRO A 834 -2.80 -39.29 -30.47
N GLU A 835 -2.16 -38.64 -29.51
CA GLU A 835 -1.00 -39.15 -28.74
C GLU A 835 -1.43 -40.05 -27.56
N ARG A 836 -2.73 -40.33 -27.45
CA ARG A 836 -3.36 -41.10 -26.37
C ARG A 836 -4.41 -42.06 -26.93
N ILE A 837 -4.44 -43.26 -26.36
CA ILE A 837 -5.46 -44.29 -26.57
C ILE A 837 -6.35 -44.29 -25.34
N MET A 838 -7.65 -44.13 -25.54
CA MET A 838 -8.65 -44.14 -24.49
C MET A 838 -9.06 -45.57 -24.16
N GLN A 839 -9.25 -45.87 -22.88
CA GLN A 839 -9.63 -47.18 -22.39
C GLN A 839 -10.47 -47.04 -21.12
N ASP A 840 -11.21 -48.09 -20.76
CA ASP A 840 -11.97 -48.08 -19.51
C ASP A 840 -11.02 -48.02 -18.29
N PRO A 841 -11.25 -47.10 -17.35
CA PRO A 841 -10.53 -47.11 -16.09
C PRO A 841 -11.01 -48.27 -15.19
N LEU A 842 -10.13 -48.74 -14.30
CA LEU A 842 -10.45 -49.75 -13.28
C LEU A 842 -10.02 -49.25 -11.91
N GLY A 843 -10.71 -49.67 -10.85
CA GLY A 843 -10.40 -49.27 -9.47
C GLY A 843 -10.98 -47.90 -9.10
N SER A 844 -10.35 -47.19 -8.15
CA SER A 844 -10.78 -45.84 -7.73
C SER A 844 -10.73 -44.84 -8.90
N ARG A 845 -9.80 -45.02 -9.84
CA ARG A 845 -9.70 -44.21 -11.08
C ARG A 845 -10.96 -44.14 -11.96
N GLY A 846 -11.93 -45.03 -11.73
CA GLY A 846 -13.15 -45.13 -12.55
C GLY A 846 -14.42 -44.79 -11.78
N ASP A 847 -14.36 -44.16 -10.61
CA ASP A 847 -15.54 -43.89 -9.80
C ASP A 847 -16.15 -42.48 -9.98
N VAL A 848 -15.47 -41.61 -10.74
CA VAL A 848 -15.99 -40.30 -11.19
C VAL A 848 -16.42 -40.38 -12.66
N ARG A 849 -17.72 -40.52 -12.89
CA ARG A 849 -18.31 -40.47 -14.23
C ARG A 849 -18.34 -39.02 -14.71
N GLU A 850 -17.95 -38.77 -15.96
CA GLU A 850 -17.96 -37.44 -16.58
C GLU A 850 -18.61 -37.49 -17.97
N ALA A 851 -19.45 -36.50 -18.27
CA ALA A 851 -19.84 -36.17 -19.64
C ALA A 851 -19.59 -34.69 -19.90
N ALA A 852 -18.99 -34.36 -21.04
CA ALA A 852 -18.62 -33.00 -21.39
C ALA A 852 -19.07 -32.66 -22.82
N ARG A 853 -19.86 -31.60 -22.95
CA ARG A 853 -20.32 -31.04 -24.22
C ARG A 853 -19.63 -29.71 -24.48
N TRP A 854 -18.91 -29.62 -25.58
CA TRP A 854 -18.46 -28.34 -26.12
C TRP A 854 -19.42 -27.88 -27.20
N LYS A 855 -19.92 -26.65 -27.09
CA LYS A 855 -20.78 -26.03 -28.10
C LYS A 855 -20.41 -24.56 -28.27
N ASP A 856 -19.98 -24.22 -29.49
CA ASP A 856 -19.70 -22.84 -29.91
C ASP A 856 -18.89 -22.01 -28.89
N GLY A 857 -17.80 -22.60 -28.39
CA GLY A 857 -16.89 -21.92 -27.48
C GLY A 857 -17.23 -22.04 -25.99
N VAL A 858 -18.17 -22.91 -25.61
CA VAL A 858 -18.58 -23.13 -24.21
C VAL A 858 -18.59 -24.62 -23.90
N TRP A 859 -17.92 -25.00 -22.81
CA TRP A 859 -18.05 -26.33 -22.23
C TRP A 859 -19.19 -26.38 -21.21
N THR A 860 -19.94 -27.48 -21.23
CA THR A 860 -20.85 -27.92 -20.17
C THR A 860 -20.41 -29.32 -19.77
N ALA A 861 -19.94 -29.47 -18.53
CA ALA A 861 -19.48 -30.76 -18.00
C ALA A 861 -20.33 -31.17 -16.79
N GLU A 862 -20.65 -32.45 -16.73
CA GLU A 862 -21.37 -33.09 -15.64
C GLU A 862 -20.52 -34.20 -15.03
N TYR A 863 -20.37 -34.17 -13.71
CA TYR A 863 -19.67 -35.17 -12.93
C TYR A 863 -20.66 -35.91 -12.05
N GLU A 864 -20.59 -37.24 -11.94
CA GLU A 864 -21.34 -38.03 -10.96
C GLU A 864 -20.42 -39.00 -10.24
N ARG A 865 -20.59 -39.12 -8.93
CA ARG A 865 -19.98 -40.19 -8.14
C ARG A 865 -20.76 -40.52 -6.87
N ALA A 866 -20.39 -41.61 -6.21
CA ALA A 866 -20.90 -41.94 -4.88
C ALA A 866 -20.49 -40.86 -3.85
N LEU A 867 -21.34 -40.62 -2.83
CA LEU A 867 -21.00 -39.72 -1.73
C LEU A 867 -19.82 -40.26 -0.90
N VAL A 868 -19.78 -41.57 -0.69
CA VAL A 868 -18.75 -42.27 0.09
C VAL A 868 -18.25 -43.45 -0.73
N THR A 869 -16.97 -43.43 -1.10
CA THR A 869 -16.32 -44.48 -1.90
C THR A 869 -15.55 -45.48 -1.03
N ASN A 870 -15.12 -45.05 0.17
CA ASN A 870 -14.20 -45.76 1.06
C ASN A 870 -12.78 -45.95 0.50
N ASN A 871 -12.40 -45.26 -0.59
CA ASN A 871 -11.01 -45.24 -1.04
C ASN A 871 -10.26 -44.07 -0.36
N PRO A 872 -9.03 -44.28 0.12
CA PRO A 872 -8.27 -43.26 0.86
C PRO A 872 -7.73 -42.11 -0.01
N ASP A 873 -7.76 -42.30 -1.32
CA ASP A 873 -7.40 -41.36 -2.38
C ASP A 873 -8.53 -40.36 -2.71
N ASP A 874 -9.76 -40.61 -2.24
CA ASP A 874 -10.92 -39.77 -2.58
C ASP A 874 -11.41 -38.95 -1.38
N VAL A 875 -11.97 -37.77 -1.64
CA VAL A 875 -12.73 -37.03 -0.62
C VAL A 875 -13.96 -37.85 -0.21
N GLN A 876 -14.33 -37.86 1.08
CA GLN A 876 -15.49 -38.62 1.56
C GLN A 876 -16.61 -37.66 1.97
N PHE A 877 -17.73 -37.63 1.23
CA PHE A 877 -18.92 -36.84 1.58
C PHE A 877 -19.79 -37.55 2.64
N ASP A 878 -19.15 -38.00 3.72
CA ASP A 878 -19.72 -38.84 4.79
C ASP A 878 -20.48 -38.06 5.88
N ASP A 879 -20.24 -36.76 5.99
CA ASP A 879 -20.89 -35.85 6.93
C ASP A 879 -21.46 -34.66 6.17
N LEU A 880 -22.72 -34.79 5.74
CA LEU A 880 -23.43 -33.74 5.01
C LEU A 880 -23.72 -32.49 5.87
N THR A 881 -23.27 -32.45 7.13
CA THR A 881 -23.43 -31.30 8.03
C THR A 881 -22.29 -30.31 8.00
N LYS A 882 -21.13 -30.70 7.45
CA LYS A 882 -19.98 -29.82 7.25
C LYS A 882 -19.89 -29.34 5.79
N GLY A 883 -19.17 -28.25 5.59
CA GLY A 883 -18.77 -27.81 4.27
C GLY A 883 -17.52 -28.55 3.79
N TYR A 884 -17.45 -28.79 2.49
CA TYR A 884 -16.31 -29.43 1.85
C TYR A 884 -15.53 -28.42 1.02
N LEU A 885 -14.27 -28.22 1.36
CA LEU A 885 -13.41 -27.23 0.72
C LEU A 885 -12.85 -27.77 -0.60
N PHE A 886 -12.93 -26.95 -1.65
CA PHE A 886 -12.36 -27.27 -2.95
C PHE A 886 -11.82 -26.04 -3.68
N GLY A 887 -10.85 -26.24 -4.56
CA GLY A 887 -10.36 -25.22 -5.49
C GLY A 887 -10.69 -25.60 -6.93
N THR A 888 -10.78 -24.62 -7.81
CA THR A 888 -10.96 -24.86 -9.24
C THR A 888 -9.95 -24.08 -10.09
N ALA A 889 -9.64 -24.61 -11.27
CA ALA A 889 -8.76 -23.95 -12.23
C ALA A 889 -9.25 -24.21 -13.66
N ILE A 890 -9.20 -23.16 -14.49
CA ILE A 890 -9.34 -23.24 -15.95
C ILE A 890 -7.96 -22.91 -16.55
N MET A 891 -7.41 -23.80 -17.37
CA MET A 891 -6.14 -23.57 -18.05
C MET A 891 -6.33 -23.68 -19.57
N ASP A 892 -5.76 -22.71 -20.28
CA ASP A 892 -5.79 -22.63 -21.74
C ASP A 892 -4.36 -22.41 -22.23
N ASN A 893 -3.51 -23.45 -22.20
CA ASN A 893 -2.15 -23.27 -22.70
C ASN A 893 -2.07 -23.52 -24.21
N ALA A 894 -2.26 -22.43 -24.93
CA ALA A 894 -1.37 -22.10 -26.03
C ALA A 894 -0.90 -20.64 -25.91
N GLY A 895 0.34 -20.45 -25.46
CA GLY A 895 1.11 -19.24 -25.78
C GLY A 895 0.89 -17.96 -24.96
N GLY A 896 0.43 -18.00 -23.70
CA GLY A 896 0.43 -16.81 -22.83
C GLY A 896 0.02 -17.08 -21.37
N ASP A 897 0.36 -16.17 -20.46
CA ASP A 897 0.23 -16.20 -18.99
C ASP A 897 -1.21 -16.34 -18.40
N ASN A 898 -2.16 -16.93 -19.13
CA ASN A 898 -3.60 -16.90 -18.82
C ASN A 898 -4.09 -18.10 -17.99
N HIS A 899 -3.50 -18.35 -16.82
CA HIS A 899 -4.13 -19.24 -15.83
C HIS A 899 -5.28 -18.51 -15.13
N LYS A 900 -6.52 -18.96 -15.34
CA LYS A 900 -7.67 -18.49 -14.55
C LYS A 900 -7.83 -19.41 -13.35
N LEU A 901 -7.03 -19.13 -12.32
CA LEU A 901 -7.21 -19.74 -11.02
C LEU A 901 -8.44 -19.14 -10.35
N ASP A 902 -9.19 -19.97 -9.64
CA ASP A 902 -10.10 -19.42 -8.65
C ASP A 902 -9.24 -18.84 -7.52
N ALA A 903 -9.17 -17.50 -7.47
CA ALA A 903 -8.46 -16.79 -6.42
C ALA A 903 -9.15 -16.96 -5.04
N ARG A 904 -10.36 -17.54 -5.01
CA ARG A 904 -11.12 -17.87 -3.81
C ARG A 904 -11.15 -19.39 -3.62
N LEU A 905 -11.13 -19.80 -2.37
CA LEU A 905 -11.44 -21.16 -1.94
C LEU A 905 -12.96 -21.37 -2.01
N ASN A 906 -13.42 -22.48 -2.56
CA ASN A 906 -14.85 -22.77 -2.63
C ASN A 906 -15.28 -23.72 -1.51
N GLU A 907 -16.54 -23.60 -1.09
CA GLU A 907 -17.21 -24.54 -0.20
C GLU A 907 -18.34 -25.22 -0.94
N LEU A 908 -18.42 -26.54 -0.83
CA LEU A 908 -19.61 -27.29 -1.17
C LEU A 908 -20.42 -27.53 0.11
N ARG A 909 -21.69 -27.14 0.13
CA ARG A 909 -22.59 -27.29 1.30
C ARG A 909 -23.86 -28.03 0.93
N PHE A 910 -24.18 -29.09 1.66
CA PHE A 910 -25.41 -29.83 1.44
C PHE A 910 -26.58 -29.13 2.12
N ASP A 911 -27.71 -29.00 1.40
CA ASP A 911 -28.93 -28.44 1.97
C ASP A 911 -29.38 -29.28 3.17
N GLN A 912 -29.30 -28.67 4.36
CA GLN A 912 -29.87 -29.26 5.56
C GLN A 912 -31.38 -29.03 5.56
N PHE A 913 -32.15 -30.02 6.01
CA PHE A 913 -33.59 -29.88 6.24
C PHE A 913 -33.90 -28.59 7.00
N VAL A 914 -34.42 -27.59 6.30
CA VAL A 914 -35.22 -26.53 6.88
C VAL A 914 -36.48 -26.44 6.04
N ALA A 915 -37.60 -26.82 6.64
CA ALA A 915 -38.90 -26.73 6.02
C ALA A 915 -39.23 -25.28 5.63
N VAL A 916 -39.41 -25.06 4.33
CA VAL A 916 -40.16 -24.02 3.60
C VAL A 916 -40.41 -22.65 4.28
N GLU A 917 -39.70 -21.65 3.74
CA GLU A 917 -39.98 -20.21 3.45
C GLU A 917 -40.91 -19.34 4.33
N ASP A 918 -40.41 -18.14 4.65
CA ASP A 918 -41.06 -16.88 4.21
C ASP A 918 -39.99 -15.92 3.65
N GLN A 919 -40.23 -15.47 2.42
CA GLN A 919 -39.44 -14.49 1.70
C GLN A 919 -39.67 -13.09 2.26
N ARG A 920 -38.61 -12.41 2.70
CA ARG A 920 -38.55 -10.94 2.73
C ARG A 920 -37.09 -10.49 2.82
N GLY A 921 -36.64 -9.79 1.78
CA GLY A 921 -35.37 -9.07 1.83
C GLY A 921 -35.43 -7.99 2.91
N ASP A 922 -34.60 -8.14 3.93
CA ASP A 922 -34.44 -7.12 4.96
C ASP A 922 -32.98 -6.65 4.96
N GLN A 923 -32.82 -5.34 4.79
CA GLN A 923 -31.55 -4.66 4.99
C GLN A 923 -30.95 -5.06 6.35
N LEU A 924 -29.62 -5.24 6.37
CA LEU A 924 -28.91 -5.51 7.61
C LEU A 924 -29.25 -4.44 8.66
N PRO A 925 -29.62 -4.82 9.90
CA PRO A 925 -30.05 -3.86 10.90
C PRO A 925 -28.92 -2.92 11.29
N SER A 926 -29.16 -1.61 11.20
CA SER A 926 -28.18 -0.57 11.55
C SER A 926 -28.01 -0.34 13.06
N THR A 927 -28.85 -0.95 13.90
CA THR A 927 -28.86 -0.75 15.36
C THR A 927 -29.06 -2.05 16.14
N TYR A 928 -28.57 -2.09 17.39
CA TYR A 928 -28.90 -3.17 18.33
C TYR A 928 -30.29 -2.95 18.93
N VAL A 929 -31.18 -3.95 18.83
CA VAL A 929 -32.56 -3.86 19.33
C VAL A 929 -32.92 -5.12 20.11
N LEU A 930 -33.63 -4.98 21.23
CA LEU A 930 -34.34 -6.08 21.89
C LEU A 930 -35.82 -5.71 21.95
N LEU A 931 -36.68 -6.50 21.30
CA LEU A 931 -38.12 -6.28 21.24
C LEU A 931 -38.85 -6.94 22.40
N GLN A 932 -40.08 -6.48 22.63
CA GLN A 932 -40.97 -7.10 23.60
C GLN A 932 -41.35 -8.51 23.12
N ASN A 933 -41.21 -9.50 23.99
CA ASN A 933 -41.65 -10.87 23.71
C ASN A 933 -43.14 -10.89 23.35
N TYR A 934 -43.54 -11.76 22.42
CA TYR A 934 -44.93 -11.90 22.00
C TYR A 934 -45.33 -13.38 21.88
N PRO A 935 -46.49 -13.79 22.41
CA PRO A 935 -47.42 -13.01 23.24
C PRO A 935 -46.82 -12.58 24.58
N ASN A 936 -47.39 -11.56 25.23
CA ASN A 936 -47.06 -11.14 26.60
C ASN A 936 -48.29 -10.46 27.26
N PRO A 937 -48.97 -11.07 28.26
CA PRO A 937 -48.62 -12.34 28.91
C PRO A 937 -48.62 -13.54 27.96
N PHE A 938 -47.81 -14.56 28.27
CA PHE A 938 -47.68 -15.77 27.46
C PHE A 938 -48.08 -17.03 28.24
N ASN A 939 -48.49 -18.09 27.54
CA ASN A 939 -48.90 -19.37 28.12
C ASN A 939 -48.64 -20.56 27.16
N PRO A 940 -47.76 -21.51 27.51
CA PRO A 940 -46.50 -21.29 28.20
C PRO A 940 -45.38 -20.83 27.24
N GLU A 941 -45.68 -20.60 25.96
CA GLU A 941 -44.69 -20.25 24.94
C GLU A 941 -44.77 -18.79 24.48
N THR A 942 -43.60 -18.20 24.21
CA THR A 942 -43.46 -16.86 23.63
C THR A 942 -42.26 -16.80 22.70
N ARG A 943 -42.16 -15.75 21.88
CA ARG A 943 -41.01 -15.49 20.99
C ARG A 943 -40.31 -14.21 21.42
N ILE A 944 -38.99 -14.23 21.52
CA ILE A 944 -38.15 -13.06 21.82
C ILE A 944 -37.40 -12.66 20.55
N ARG A 945 -37.68 -11.45 20.05
CA ARG A 945 -37.02 -10.91 18.85
C ARG A 945 -35.94 -9.90 19.21
N PHE A 946 -34.82 -9.93 18.52
CA PHE A 946 -33.75 -8.94 18.66
C PHE A 946 -32.98 -8.76 17.35
N SER A 947 -32.30 -7.63 17.23
CA SER A 947 -31.47 -7.29 16.08
C SER A 947 -30.07 -6.96 16.55
N ILE A 948 -29.04 -7.42 15.83
CA ILE A 948 -27.66 -7.04 16.10
C ILE A 948 -27.03 -6.40 14.88
N LYS A 949 -26.35 -5.26 15.06
CA LYS A 949 -25.80 -4.47 13.94
C LYS A 949 -24.42 -4.92 13.48
N GLN A 950 -23.66 -5.56 14.36
CA GLN A 950 -22.28 -6.01 14.13
C GLN A 950 -22.11 -7.40 14.75
N LYS A 951 -21.21 -8.21 14.18
CA LYS A 951 -20.86 -9.53 14.70
C LYS A 951 -20.38 -9.40 16.15
N GLY A 952 -20.81 -10.30 17.02
CA GLY A 952 -20.40 -10.27 18.43
C GLY A 952 -20.93 -11.45 19.23
N LEU A 953 -20.30 -11.71 20.38
CA LEU A 953 -20.78 -12.73 21.32
C LEU A 953 -22.12 -12.26 21.93
N VAL A 954 -23.21 -12.89 21.49
CA VAL A 954 -24.56 -12.60 21.96
C VAL A 954 -24.88 -13.45 23.18
N SER A 955 -25.25 -12.79 24.28
CA SER A 955 -25.81 -13.43 25.47
C SER A 955 -27.26 -12.99 25.68
N LEU A 956 -28.21 -13.88 25.43
CA LEU A 956 -29.63 -13.70 25.75
C LEU A 956 -30.02 -14.65 26.89
N LYS A 957 -30.36 -14.10 28.05
CA LYS A 957 -30.62 -14.86 29.29
C LYS A 957 -31.91 -14.39 29.97
N VAL A 958 -32.62 -15.33 30.60
CA VAL A 958 -33.85 -15.12 31.38
C VAL A 958 -33.54 -15.16 32.87
N TYR A 959 -34.17 -14.29 33.64
CA TYR A 959 -34.00 -14.12 35.09
C TYR A 959 -35.34 -14.06 35.81
N ASN A 960 -35.39 -14.49 37.07
CA ASN A 960 -36.53 -14.26 37.96
C ASN A 960 -36.46 -12.88 38.63
N MET A 961 -37.48 -12.53 39.43
CA MET A 961 -37.53 -11.23 40.14
C MET A 961 -36.46 -11.07 41.24
N LEU A 962 -35.79 -12.15 41.66
CA LEU A 962 -34.66 -12.10 42.58
C LEU A 962 -33.32 -11.89 41.84
N GLY A 963 -33.35 -11.76 40.51
CA GLY A 963 -32.16 -11.59 39.67
C GLY A 963 -31.38 -12.89 39.41
N GLN A 964 -31.93 -14.05 39.79
CA GLN A 964 -31.32 -15.35 39.53
C GLN A 964 -31.56 -15.74 38.07
N GLU A 965 -30.52 -16.26 37.40
CA GLU A 965 -30.62 -16.78 36.04
C GLU A 965 -31.48 -18.04 36.02
N VAL A 966 -32.50 -18.05 35.17
CA VAL A 966 -33.47 -19.13 35.01
C VAL A 966 -33.15 -19.98 33.77
N LYS A 967 -32.72 -19.34 32.68
CA LYS A 967 -32.37 -20.03 31.42
C LYS A 967 -31.47 -19.15 30.55
N THR A 968 -30.43 -19.73 29.98
CA THR A 968 -29.71 -19.11 28.85
C THR A 968 -30.39 -19.54 27.55
N LEU A 969 -30.78 -18.57 26.72
CA LEU A 969 -31.44 -18.81 25.42
C LEU A 969 -30.49 -18.73 24.25
N VAL A 970 -29.50 -17.85 24.32
CA VAL A 970 -28.43 -17.69 23.32
C VAL A 970 -27.12 -17.38 24.04
N TYR A 971 -26.06 -18.09 23.69
CA TYR A 971 -24.69 -17.79 24.12
C TYR A 971 -23.69 -18.20 23.04
N GLN A 972 -23.67 -17.43 21.95
CA GLN A 972 -22.81 -17.70 20.79
C GLN A 972 -22.53 -16.42 20.01
N THR A 973 -21.51 -16.45 19.16
CA THR A 973 -21.23 -15.35 18.24
C THR A 973 -22.26 -15.36 17.11
N LEU A 974 -22.98 -14.26 16.93
CA LEU A 974 -23.97 -14.09 15.85
C LEU A 974 -23.51 -13.01 14.87
N ARG A 975 -23.93 -13.10 13.61
CA ARG A 975 -23.67 -12.11 12.53
C ARG A 975 -24.71 -10.97 12.58
N PRO A 976 -24.48 -9.82 11.92
CA PRO A 976 -25.51 -8.78 11.82
C PRO A 976 -26.81 -9.36 11.25
N GLY A 977 -27.93 -9.12 11.92
CA GLY A 977 -29.19 -9.76 11.53
C GLY A 977 -30.30 -9.60 12.55
N ASN A 978 -31.51 -9.95 12.11
CA ASN A 978 -32.71 -10.05 12.93
C ASN A 978 -32.91 -11.50 13.37
N TYR A 979 -33.14 -11.71 14.66
CA TYR A 979 -33.22 -13.01 15.30
C TYR A 979 -34.52 -13.15 16.06
N GLU A 980 -35.13 -14.33 16.02
CA GLU A 980 -36.31 -14.69 16.80
C GLU A 980 -36.07 -16.01 17.54
N ILE A 981 -36.12 -15.98 18.87
CA ILE A 981 -35.84 -17.15 19.71
C ILE A 981 -37.10 -17.58 20.47
N PRO A 982 -37.53 -18.85 20.36
CA PRO A 982 -38.59 -19.39 21.21
C PRO A 982 -38.18 -19.46 22.69
N PHE A 983 -39.13 -19.18 23.56
CA PHE A 983 -39.02 -19.42 25.00
C PHE A 983 -40.26 -20.16 25.50
N ASP A 984 -40.04 -21.36 26.01
CA ASP A 984 -41.03 -22.17 26.72
C ASP A 984 -40.84 -22.03 28.25
N GLY A 985 -41.89 -21.53 28.91
CA GLY A 985 -42.02 -21.38 30.36
C GLY A 985 -42.79 -22.50 31.04
N SER A 986 -43.03 -23.64 30.39
CA SER A 986 -43.80 -24.79 30.91
C SER A 986 -43.28 -25.32 32.25
N GLN A 987 -42.00 -25.13 32.57
CA GLN A 987 -41.35 -25.53 33.82
C GLN A 987 -41.26 -24.40 34.87
N LEU A 988 -41.82 -23.22 34.60
CA LEU A 988 -41.73 -22.03 35.47
C LEU A 988 -43.06 -21.70 36.15
N SER A 989 -43.07 -21.07 37.32
CA SER A 989 -44.32 -20.63 37.96
C SER A 989 -44.94 -19.43 37.23
N SER A 990 -46.26 -19.28 37.26
CA SER A 990 -46.91 -18.04 36.77
C SER A 990 -46.33 -16.83 37.52
N GLY A 991 -45.97 -15.78 36.80
CA GLY A 991 -45.26 -14.65 37.37
C GLY A 991 -44.52 -13.78 36.37
N ILE A 992 -43.75 -12.84 36.92
CA ILE A 992 -42.94 -11.89 36.14
C ILE A 992 -41.51 -12.43 36.02
N TYR A 993 -40.98 -12.39 34.80
CA TYR A 993 -39.59 -12.71 34.47
C TYR A 993 -38.94 -11.56 33.71
N LEU A 994 -37.62 -11.50 33.75
CA LEU A 994 -36.82 -10.55 32.98
C LEU A 994 -35.99 -11.31 31.95
N TYR A 995 -35.72 -10.72 30.79
CA TYR A 995 -34.72 -11.23 29.85
C TYR A 995 -33.77 -10.11 29.45
N ARG A 996 -32.49 -10.47 29.31
CA ARG A 996 -31.38 -9.55 29.05
C ARG A 996 -30.61 -9.98 27.82
N LEU A 997 -30.42 -9.06 26.89
CA LEU A 997 -29.51 -9.18 25.75
C LEU A 997 -28.22 -8.42 26.06
N LYS A 998 -27.06 -9.05 25.86
CA LYS A 998 -25.74 -8.43 25.84
C LYS A 998 -25.00 -8.77 24.55
N VAL A 999 -24.42 -7.77 23.88
CA VAL A 999 -23.54 -7.94 22.71
C VAL A 999 -22.74 -6.65 22.49
N ASN A 1000 -21.43 -6.72 22.26
CA ASN A 1000 -20.58 -5.57 21.90
C ASN A 1000 -20.83 -4.30 22.74
N GLY A 1001 -20.87 -4.45 24.07
CA GLY A 1001 -21.16 -3.36 25.02
C GLY A 1001 -22.64 -2.96 25.14
N PHE A 1002 -23.49 -3.29 24.17
CA PHE A 1002 -24.94 -3.09 24.27
C PHE A 1002 -25.55 -4.02 25.31
N THR A 1003 -26.31 -3.47 26.25
CA THR A 1003 -27.10 -4.24 27.22
C THR A 1003 -28.54 -3.73 27.26
N LYS A 1004 -29.52 -4.61 27.01
CA LYS A 1004 -30.95 -4.27 27.15
C LYS A 1004 -31.68 -5.33 27.97
N VAL A 1005 -32.56 -4.88 28.86
CA VAL A 1005 -33.41 -5.75 29.69
C VAL A 1005 -34.87 -5.45 29.40
N ARG A 1006 -35.70 -6.49 29.33
CA ARG A 1006 -37.16 -6.38 29.23
C ARG A 1006 -37.85 -7.37 30.16
N LYS A 1007 -39.14 -7.09 30.42
CA LYS A 1007 -40.01 -7.86 31.32
C LYS A 1007 -40.98 -8.72 30.50
N MET A 1008 -41.21 -9.96 30.91
CA MET A 1008 -42.27 -10.83 30.39
C MET A 1008 -43.14 -11.38 31.53
N VAL A 1009 -44.39 -11.70 31.24
CA VAL A 1009 -45.39 -12.20 32.19
C VAL A 1009 -45.85 -13.57 31.73
N LEU A 1010 -45.57 -14.61 32.51
CA LEU A 1010 -46.08 -15.96 32.29
C LEU A 1010 -47.40 -16.11 33.04
N ALA A 1011 -48.48 -16.44 32.32
CA ALA A 1011 -49.82 -16.62 32.86
C ALA A 1011 -50.36 -18.00 32.46
N LYS A 1012 -50.05 -19.02 33.28
CA LYS A 1012 -50.56 -20.39 33.09
C LYS A 1012 -52.00 -20.54 33.54
#